data_AF-A0A1F3LR10-F1
#
_entry.id   AF-A0A1F3LR10-F1
#
_cell.length_a   1.000
_cell.length_b   1.000
_cell.length_c   1.000
_cell.angle_alpha   90.00
_cell.angle_beta   90.00
_cell.angle_gamma   90.00
#
_symmetry.space_group_name_H-M   'P 1'
#
loop_
_entity.id
_entity.type
_entity.pdbx_description
1 polymer ?
#
loop_
_entity_poly.entity_id
_entity_poly.type
_entity_poly.pdbx_seq_one_letter_code
_entity_poly.pdbx_strand_id
1 'polypeptide(L)'
;MGFWDNPIVDRNAERSEESVLKTQLAFSLKNGFNSHIVDGTKDFGVDIHCEVIHENKATGNLFPIQIKSVQKAQYVLKKSGEYFSLPFLTSRLGYLCRNFAGLGIIVFYNEEDETLYYDFIEEIYNRVRSEKIDETWKNNKTINIHIPVENVLKDNLNEIHKKLINRFLNIRTLIEAYGDSYNIPSANLTSKKENSNDNNRVRKAVHYLETIGPHLFNKREYPRITALLDLLPQKELKRPKVSYIAALTYAETGNFMDADYFLKICFSKKDFYTEEEFVSLEMQKFKVDFYFGIYDIEELKAQLTQIKKKTSNEDNIVNIDINISMLEISQMVGTLDFDKSIIREIEKVFEKIENITQNEEQKNFQKIFQAENLINALARVYTDHLNNNRLLSYPSSLQAIKKWNLELKEITDSFYKVVTIINDSLTYAESNNNNLMKAHAMHKIALAFFTMNFSLFINENNTKKNNDAKAILEAALDYAIKGYNLFLEKEVLEHAFIAITLAYEIFRLSEEWLGESLNEVISIKEIKSQIQKFEKHYFFKPFNSTIDRISNYFLFKDKPSNIDDKNLEILAERMLNVKNLPEERKTNLHNEMKSYMYFEKRCNRDDLDLLSNQVYLGDFAYSKPTKYAIASKKTGAIYIEGYDIKLIMNTLGVEKID
;
A
#
# COMPACT_ATOMS: atom_id res chain seq x y z
N MET A 1 -0.06 -32.18 14.37
CA MET A 1 0.14 -30.73 14.22
C MET A 1 1.05 -30.48 13.04
N GLY A 2 0.47 -30.42 11.85
CA GLY A 2 1.15 -30.01 10.64
C GLY A 2 1.27 -28.49 10.53
N PHE A 3 1.87 -28.02 9.43
CA PHE A 3 2.17 -26.64 9.10
C PHE A 3 0.93 -25.73 9.12
N TRP A 4 -0.20 -26.24 8.65
CA TRP A 4 -1.46 -25.51 8.58
C TRP A 4 -2.27 -25.55 9.87
N ASP A 5 -1.88 -26.41 10.82
CA ASP A 5 -2.54 -26.46 12.13
C ASP A 5 -2.15 -25.22 12.94
N ASN A 6 -3.10 -24.69 13.70
CA ASN A 6 -2.79 -23.67 14.71
C ASN A 6 -2.01 -24.34 15.86
N PRO A 7 -0.99 -23.65 16.43
CA PRO A 7 -0.24 -24.19 17.55
C PRO A 7 -1.16 -24.42 18.77
N ILE A 8 -1.03 -25.58 19.43
CA ILE A 8 -1.77 -25.92 20.64
C ILE A 8 -1.07 -25.34 21.87
N VAL A 9 -1.88 -24.98 22.88
CA VAL A 9 -1.47 -24.63 24.25
C VAL A 9 -0.56 -25.70 24.84
N ASP A 10 0.75 -25.44 24.91
CA ASP A 10 1.70 -26.31 25.62
C ASP A 10 2.30 -25.54 26.82
N ARG A 11 2.41 -26.21 27.97
CA ARG A 11 2.93 -25.68 29.24
C ARG A 11 4.46 -25.53 29.25
N ASN A 12 5.15 -25.89 28.17
CA ASN A 12 6.61 -25.77 28.07
C ASN A 12 7.12 -24.34 27.80
N ALA A 13 6.71 -23.39 28.63
CA ALA A 13 7.34 -22.06 28.79
C ALA A 13 8.34 -22.03 29.98
N GLU A 14 8.58 -23.17 30.64
CA GLU A 14 9.36 -23.25 31.88
C GLU A 14 10.90 -23.28 31.69
N ARG A 15 11.42 -23.11 30.47
CA ARG A 15 12.86 -23.04 30.17
C ARG A 15 13.10 -22.04 29.01
N SER A 16 13.66 -20.84 29.16
CA SER A 16 14.30 -20.16 30.28
C SER A 16 13.86 -18.69 30.30
N GLU A 17 13.45 -18.17 31.48
CA GLU A 17 13.20 -16.73 31.69
C GLU A 17 14.38 -15.88 31.18
N GLU A 18 15.59 -16.44 31.30
CA GLU A 18 16.83 -15.83 30.82
C GLU A 18 16.87 -15.61 29.30
N SER A 19 16.48 -16.60 28.48
CA SER A 19 16.48 -16.46 27.02
C SER A 19 15.49 -15.39 26.55
N VAL A 20 14.32 -15.33 27.21
CA VAL A 20 13.30 -14.31 26.96
C VAL A 20 13.81 -12.93 27.36
N LEU A 21 14.40 -12.81 28.55
CA LEU A 21 14.95 -11.55 29.05
C LEU A 21 16.11 -11.05 28.17
N LYS A 22 17.06 -11.91 27.80
CA LYS A 22 18.18 -11.56 26.92
C LYS A 22 17.68 -11.12 25.55
N THR A 23 16.69 -11.82 24.99
CA THR A 23 16.06 -11.43 23.72
C THR A 23 15.34 -10.09 23.84
N GLN A 24 14.59 -9.85 24.92
CA GLN A 24 13.91 -8.58 25.16
C GLN A 24 14.89 -7.42 25.33
N LEU A 25 16.02 -7.63 25.99
CA LEU A 25 17.10 -6.65 26.12
C LEU A 25 17.73 -6.30 24.76
N ALA A 26 17.93 -7.30 23.89
CA ALA A 26 18.41 -7.09 22.53
C ALA A 26 17.39 -6.27 21.72
N PHE A 27 16.10 -6.60 21.79
CA PHE A 27 15.01 -5.87 21.16
C PHE A 27 14.40 -4.79 22.07
N SER A 28 15.26 -3.92 22.61
CA SER A 28 14.86 -2.81 23.51
C SER A 28 14.78 -1.45 22.80
N LEU A 29 14.21 -0.46 23.49
CA LEU A 29 14.03 0.90 22.96
C LEU A 29 15.35 1.53 22.52
N LYS A 30 16.44 1.23 23.23
CA LYS A 30 17.79 1.68 22.90
C LYS A 30 18.23 1.24 21.50
N ASN A 31 17.76 0.07 21.06
CA ASN A 31 18.11 -0.52 19.77
C ASN A 31 17.01 -0.30 18.71
N GLY A 32 16.04 0.58 18.98
CA GLY A 32 14.96 0.90 18.04
C GLY A 32 13.78 -0.06 18.08
N PHE A 33 13.55 -0.74 19.20
CA PHE A 33 12.50 -1.76 19.34
C PHE A 33 11.69 -1.60 20.63
N ASN A 34 10.44 -2.06 20.65
CA ASN A 34 9.61 -2.09 21.85
C ASN A 34 8.96 -3.47 21.99
N SER A 35 9.56 -4.30 22.85
CA SER A 35 9.23 -5.72 22.99
C SER A 35 8.28 -6.01 24.15
N HIS A 36 7.22 -6.73 23.86
CA HIS A 36 6.21 -7.20 24.80
C HIS A 36 6.21 -8.72 24.83
N ILE A 37 6.43 -9.30 26.02
CA ILE A 37 6.33 -10.75 26.21
C ILE A 37 4.87 -11.16 26.02
N VAL A 38 4.66 -12.20 25.23
CA VAL A 38 3.34 -12.77 25.02
C VAL A 38 3.05 -13.75 26.16
N ASP A 39 2.04 -13.44 26.95
CA ASP A 39 1.56 -14.39 27.96
C ASP A 39 1.04 -15.64 27.23
N GLY A 40 1.69 -16.77 27.50
CA GLY A 40 1.38 -18.10 26.96
C GLY A 40 0.01 -18.64 27.36
N THR A 41 -0.95 -17.79 27.70
CA THR A 41 -2.37 -18.09 27.79
C THR A 41 -3.15 -17.67 26.53
N LYS A 42 -2.54 -16.88 25.62
CA LYS A 42 -3.25 -16.25 24.48
C LYS A 42 -2.69 -16.54 23.08
N ASP A 43 -1.38 -16.76 22.92
CA ASP A 43 -0.76 -17.14 21.63
C ASP A 43 0.47 -18.05 21.90
N PHE A 44 0.56 -19.19 21.19
CA PHE A 44 1.54 -20.28 21.42
C PHE A 44 2.57 -20.44 20.30
N GLY A 45 2.45 -19.61 19.27
CA GLY A 45 3.39 -19.57 18.15
C GLY A 45 4.43 -18.46 18.26
N VAL A 46 4.34 -17.63 19.30
CA VAL A 46 5.12 -16.39 19.49
C VAL A 46 5.43 -16.22 20.96
N ASP A 47 6.68 -15.90 21.29
CA ASP A 47 7.09 -15.63 22.68
C ASP A 47 7.19 -14.11 22.96
N ILE A 48 7.55 -13.31 21.95
CA ILE A 48 7.63 -11.84 22.04
C ILE A 48 6.94 -11.22 20.82
N HIS A 49 6.07 -10.23 21.07
CA HIS A 49 5.67 -9.26 20.06
C HIS A 49 6.59 -8.05 20.14
N CYS A 50 7.31 -7.78 19.06
CA CYS A 50 8.22 -6.66 18.99
C CYS A 50 7.67 -5.59 18.06
N GLU A 51 7.55 -4.38 18.56
CA GLU A 51 7.26 -3.18 17.76
C GLU A 51 8.56 -2.56 17.27
N VAL A 52 8.59 -2.07 16.03
CA VAL A 52 9.71 -1.28 15.54
C VAL A 52 9.50 0.20 15.90
N ILE A 53 10.54 0.85 16.42
CA ILE A 53 10.56 2.29 16.70
C ILE A 53 11.24 3.00 15.54
N HIS A 54 10.60 4.03 14.98
CA HIS A 54 11.15 4.83 13.89
C HIS A 54 11.10 6.31 14.27
N GLU A 55 12.21 7.04 14.07
CA GLU A 55 12.32 8.46 14.42
C GLU A 55 11.86 8.79 15.86
N ASN A 56 12.26 7.94 16.83
CA ASN A 56 11.86 8.01 18.24
C ASN A 56 10.35 7.89 18.50
N LYS A 57 9.60 7.29 17.57
CA LYS A 57 8.15 7.07 17.69
C LYS A 57 7.82 5.59 17.53
N ALA A 58 6.88 5.15 18.37
CA ALA A 58 6.15 3.90 18.22
C ALA A 58 5.42 3.91 16.87
N THR A 59 5.62 2.88 16.05
CA THR A 59 5.07 2.81 14.69
C THR A 59 3.75 2.05 14.61
N GLY A 60 3.40 1.28 15.64
CA GLY A 60 2.33 0.29 15.61
C GLY A 60 2.65 -0.96 14.79
N ASN A 61 3.84 -1.03 14.17
CA ASN A 61 4.24 -2.14 13.32
C ASN A 61 4.89 -3.24 14.17
N LEU A 62 4.16 -4.33 14.36
CA LEU A 62 4.56 -5.48 15.19
C LEU A 62 5.07 -6.63 14.32
N PHE A 63 6.12 -7.31 14.77
CA PHE A 63 6.55 -8.59 14.24
C PHE A 63 6.71 -9.62 15.38
N PRO A 64 6.39 -10.90 15.13
CA PRO A 64 6.52 -11.95 16.12
C PRO A 64 7.96 -12.46 16.21
N ILE A 65 8.39 -12.79 17.42
CA ILE A 65 9.63 -13.48 17.70
C ILE A 65 9.29 -14.79 18.42
N GLN A 66 9.79 -15.91 17.89
CA GLN A 66 9.79 -17.18 18.61
C GLN A 66 11.22 -17.49 19.07
N ILE A 67 11.36 -17.79 20.34
CA ILE A 67 12.60 -18.13 21.00
C ILE A 67 12.69 -19.66 21.13
N LYS A 68 13.89 -20.16 20.93
CA LYS A 68 14.30 -21.52 21.26
C LYS A 68 15.60 -21.48 22.03
N SER A 69 15.71 -22.32 23.04
CA SER A 69 16.91 -22.42 23.87
C SER A 69 17.32 -23.88 23.99
N VAL A 70 18.63 -24.13 23.96
CA VAL A 70 19.22 -25.45 24.19
C VAL A 70 20.48 -25.34 25.03
N GLN A 71 20.69 -26.33 25.90
CA GLN A 71 21.90 -26.45 26.71
C GLN A 71 23.16 -26.71 25.89
N LYS A 72 23.02 -27.48 24.81
CA LYS A 72 24.13 -27.85 23.93
C LYS A 72 23.66 -27.83 22.50
N ALA A 73 24.24 -26.93 21.71
CA ALA A 73 23.86 -26.77 20.32
C ALA A 73 24.35 -27.94 19.46
N GLN A 74 23.54 -28.38 18.50
CA GLN A 74 23.95 -29.35 17.50
C GLN A 74 24.38 -28.63 16.24
N TYR A 75 25.65 -28.78 15.88
CA TYR A 75 26.24 -28.17 14.69
C TYR A 75 26.14 -29.12 13.50
N VAL A 76 25.78 -28.57 12.34
CA VAL A 76 25.75 -29.30 11.07
C VAL A 76 26.45 -28.46 10.02
N LEU A 77 27.52 -29.01 9.43
CA LEU A 77 28.20 -28.40 8.30
C LEU A 77 27.44 -28.69 7.01
N LYS A 78 27.09 -27.64 6.26
CA LYS A 78 26.47 -27.71 4.94
C LYS A 78 27.34 -26.99 3.92
N LYS A 79 27.02 -27.16 2.63
CA LYS A 79 27.73 -26.48 1.54
C LYS A 79 27.74 -24.95 1.69
N SER A 80 26.71 -24.39 2.31
CA SER A 80 26.51 -22.96 2.49
C SER A 80 27.10 -22.40 3.80
N GLY A 81 27.71 -23.23 4.65
CA GLY A 81 28.25 -22.79 5.94
C GLY A 81 27.92 -23.75 7.08
N GLU A 82 28.23 -23.32 8.29
CA GLU A 82 27.92 -24.04 9.53
C GLU A 82 26.58 -23.56 10.10
N TYR A 83 25.77 -24.50 10.59
CA TYR A 83 24.42 -24.21 11.08
C TYR A 83 24.16 -24.89 12.42
N PHE A 84 23.36 -24.25 13.25
CA PHE A 84 22.64 -24.89 14.35
C PHE A 84 21.44 -25.68 13.81
N SER A 85 21.34 -26.96 14.12
CA SER A 85 20.18 -27.79 13.81
C SER A 85 19.35 -28.01 15.07
N LEU A 86 18.07 -27.66 15.03
CA LEU A 86 17.17 -27.88 16.15
C LEU A 86 15.78 -28.38 15.70
N PRO A 87 15.16 -29.30 16.46
CA PRO A 87 13.78 -29.70 16.21
C PRO A 87 12.82 -28.55 16.52
N PHE A 88 11.89 -28.30 15.61
CA PHE A 88 10.92 -27.22 15.66
C PHE A 88 9.54 -27.74 15.28
N LEU A 89 8.49 -27.22 15.92
CA LEU A 89 7.12 -27.60 15.61
C LEU A 89 6.72 -27.04 14.25
N THR A 90 6.28 -27.91 13.35
CA THR A 90 5.89 -27.53 11.99
C THR A 90 4.73 -26.53 12.00
N SER A 91 3.77 -26.70 12.91
CA SER A 91 2.65 -25.77 13.11
C SER A 91 3.09 -24.36 13.52
N ARG A 92 4.15 -24.24 14.34
CA ARG A 92 4.70 -22.92 14.73
C ARG A 92 5.39 -22.24 13.56
N LEU A 93 6.13 -22.98 12.74
CA LEU A 93 6.75 -22.40 11.55
C LEU A 93 5.66 -21.88 10.61
N GLY A 94 4.62 -22.69 10.38
CA GLY A 94 3.49 -22.27 9.57
C GLY A 94 2.73 -21.08 10.14
N TYR A 95 2.55 -21.01 11.47
CA TYR A 95 1.94 -19.86 12.14
C TYR A 95 2.74 -18.57 11.88
N LEU A 96 4.06 -18.61 12.05
CA LEU A 96 4.95 -17.47 11.80
C LEU A 96 4.98 -17.06 10.32
N CYS A 97 4.93 -18.03 9.39
CA CYS A 97 4.81 -17.78 7.95
C CYS A 97 3.48 -17.10 7.57
N ARG A 98 2.40 -17.32 8.34
CA ARG A 98 1.09 -16.72 8.10
C ARG A 98 0.93 -15.33 8.73
N ASN A 99 1.87 -14.90 9.57
CA ASN A 99 1.79 -13.60 10.24
C ASN A 99 2.15 -12.48 9.25
N PHE A 100 1.13 -11.94 8.60
CA PHE A 100 1.30 -10.99 7.50
C PHE A 100 1.44 -9.54 8.00
N ALA A 101 2.12 -8.74 7.19
CA ALA A 101 2.77 -7.46 7.49
C ALA A 101 4.08 -7.56 8.30
N GLY A 102 4.33 -8.65 9.03
CA GLY A 102 5.56 -8.83 9.80
C GLY A 102 5.96 -10.29 9.92
N LEU A 103 6.51 -10.87 8.84
CA LEU A 103 7.16 -12.19 8.91
C LEU A 103 8.14 -12.19 10.09
N GLY A 104 8.02 -13.22 10.93
CA GLY A 104 8.72 -13.26 12.21
C GLY A 104 10.22 -13.52 12.14
N ILE A 105 10.82 -13.53 13.33
CA ILE A 105 12.20 -13.96 13.55
C ILE A 105 12.18 -15.17 14.49
N ILE A 106 13.02 -16.17 14.21
CA ILE A 106 13.33 -17.20 15.21
C ILE A 106 14.65 -16.83 15.85
N VAL A 107 14.64 -16.71 17.18
CA VAL A 107 15.84 -16.46 17.99
C VAL A 107 16.23 -17.76 18.68
N PHE A 108 17.50 -18.11 18.56
CA PHE A 108 18.09 -19.29 19.17
C PHE A 108 19.09 -18.85 20.24
N TYR A 109 18.83 -19.24 21.48
CA TYR A 109 19.71 -18.99 22.62
C TYR A 109 20.54 -20.23 22.91
N ASN A 110 21.85 -20.12 22.71
CA ASN A 110 22.82 -21.14 23.11
C ASN A 110 23.21 -20.90 24.57
N GLU A 111 22.83 -21.81 25.47
CA GLU A 111 23.12 -21.64 26.90
C GLU A 111 24.61 -21.84 27.22
N GLU A 112 25.37 -22.52 26.37
CA GLU A 112 26.80 -22.82 26.61
C GLU A 112 27.69 -21.58 26.53
N ASP A 113 27.44 -20.71 25.56
CA ASP A 113 28.19 -19.46 25.33
C ASP A 113 27.35 -18.21 25.60
N GLU A 114 26.14 -18.39 26.11
CA GLU A 114 25.17 -17.34 26.39
C GLU A 114 24.86 -16.43 25.18
N THR A 115 24.98 -16.94 23.95
CA THR A 115 24.83 -16.16 22.72
C THR A 115 23.44 -16.33 22.10
N LEU A 116 22.90 -15.21 21.60
CA LEU A 116 21.66 -15.18 20.83
C LEU A 116 21.99 -15.17 19.33
N TYR A 117 21.47 -16.15 18.63
CA TYR A 117 21.49 -16.26 17.18
C TYR A 117 20.09 -16.03 16.63
N TYR A 118 19.97 -15.68 15.34
CA TYR A 118 18.66 -15.45 14.75
C TYR A 118 18.58 -15.89 13.29
N ASP A 119 17.36 -16.09 12.81
CA ASP A 119 17.12 -16.01 11.37
C ASP A 119 15.68 -15.57 11.08
N PHE A 120 15.49 -15.00 9.90
CA PHE A 120 14.20 -14.64 9.38
C PHE A 120 13.43 -15.87 8.92
N ILE A 121 12.11 -15.82 9.09
CA ILE A 121 11.23 -16.94 8.77
C ILE A 121 11.27 -17.34 7.30
N GLU A 122 11.38 -16.37 6.38
CA GLU A 122 11.49 -16.68 4.94
C GLU A 122 12.74 -17.51 4.62
N GLU A 123 13.88 -17.23 5.27
CA GLU A 123 15.12 -17.96 5.04
C GLU A 123 15.06 -19.37 5.63
N ILE A 124 14.45 -19.52 6.81
CA ILE A 124 14.20 -20.83 7.42
C ILE A 124 13.28 -21.68 6.54
N TYR A 125 12.17 -21.10 6.05
CA TYR A 125 11.21 -21.77 5.18
C TYR A 125 11.89 -22.28 3.90
N ASN A 126 12.68 -21.42 3.25
CA ASN A 126 13.43 -21.77 2.04
C ASN A 126 14.40 -22.93 2.26
N ARG A 127 15.19 -22.89 3.36
CA ARG A 127 16.14 -23.97 3.66
C ARG A 127 15.42 -25.28 3.93
N VAL A 128 14.37 -25.29 4.75
CA VAL A 128 13.57 -26.49 5.01
C VAL A 128 13.02 -27.06 3.71
N ARG A 129 12.44 -26.21 2.85
CA ARG A 129 11.86 -26.64 1.57
C ARG A 129 12.91 -27.15 0.58
N SER A 130 14.13 -26.61 0.61
CA SER A 130 15.24 -27.05 -0.24
C SER A 130 15.73 -28.46 0.11
N GLU A 131 15.67 -28.84 1.40
CA GLU A 131 16.15 -30.11 1.94
C GLU A 131 15.16 -31.27 1.79
N LYS A 132 13.88 -30.98 1.51
CA LYS A 132 12.82 -31.99 1.43
C LYS A 132 12.50 -32.37 -0.02
N ILE A 133 12.09 -33.63 -0.20
CA ILE A 133 11.76 -34.20 -1.51
C ILE A 133 10.40 -33.70 -2.00
N ASP A 134 9.43 -33.58 -1.10
CA ASP A 134 8.06 -33.15 -1.38
C ASP A 134 7.49 -32.31 -0.22
N GLU A 135 6.23 -31.88 -0.30
CA GLU A 135 5.54 -31.09 0.74
C GLU A 135 5.01 -31.96 1.91
N THR A 136 5.29 -33.26 1.97
CA THR A 136 4.80 -34.12 3.07
C THR A 136 5.35 -33.69 4.43
N TRP A 137 6.49 -32.99 4.45
CA TRP A 137 7.03 -32.41 5.68
C TRP A 137 6.06 -31.46 6.37
N LYS A 138 5.17 -30.79 5.61
CA LYS A 138 4.11 -29.95 6.19
C LYS A 138 3.14 -30.75 7.04
N ASN A 139 3.05 -32.07 6.89
CA ASN A 139 2.21 -32.92 7.73
C ASN A 139 2.94 -33.49 8.95
N ASN A 140 4.27 -33.34 9.03
CA ASN A 140 5.06 -33.81 10.17
C ASN A 140 4.78 -32.95 11.39
N LYS A 141 4.76 -33.55 12.59
CA LYS A 141 4.63 -32.81 13.85
C LYS A 141 5.81 -31.85 14.08
N THR A 142 7.01 -32.31 13.73
CA THR A 142 8.26 -31.59 13.92
C THR A 142 9.14 -31.68 12.67
N ILE A 143 9.95 -30.65 12.46
CA ILE A 143 10.99 -30.56 11.44
C ILE A 143 12.27 -30.03 12.09
N ASN A 144 13.42 -30.33 11.51
CA ASN A 144 14.64 -29.65 11.92
C ASN A 144 14.78 -28.35 11.13
N ILE A 145 14.95 -27.24 11.83
CA ILE A 145 15.33 -25.96 11.23
C ILE A 145 16.83 -25.75 11.41
N HIS A 146 17.39 -24.93 10.53
CA HIS A 146 18.82 -24.64 10.49
C HIS A 146 19.03 -23.14 10.59
N ILE A 147 19.75 -22.68 11.62
CA ILE A 147 20.07 -21.25 11.85
C ILE A 147 21.58 -21.07 11.63
N PRO A 148 22.02 -20.14 10.77
CA PRO A 148 23.43 -19.91 10.51
C PRO A 148 24.18 -19.45 11.75
N VAL A 149 25.41 -19.93 11.96
CA VAL A 149 26.22 -19.55 13.14
C VAL A 149 26.73 -18.11 13.06
N GLU A 150 26.81 -17.55 11.85
CA GLU A 150 27.20 -16.17 11.60
C GLU A 150 26.12 -15.15 11.99
N ASN A 151 24.86 -15.57 12.14
CA ASN A 151 23.75 -14.69 12.47
C ASN A 151 23.68 -14.40 13.98
N VAL A 152 24.72 -13.77 14.52
CA VAL A 152 24.75 -13.33 15.93
C VAL A 152 23.86 -12.10 16.09
N LEU A 153 22.83 -12.18 16.94
CA LEU A 153 21.79 -11.16 17.05
C LEU A 153 22.35 -9.78 17.37
N LYS A 154 23.24 -9.71 18.36
CA LYS A 154 23.82 -8.45 18.86
C LYS A 154 24.50 -7.63 17.76
N ASP A 155 25.17 -8.31 16.83
CA ASP A 155 25.97 -7.67 15.79
C ASP A 155 25.10 -7.18 14.62
N ASN A 156 23.86 -7.66 14.53
CA ASN A 156 22.97 -7.45 13.39
C ASN A 156 21.70 -6.64 13.72
N LEU A 157 21.53 -6.14 14.96
CA LEU A 157 20.31 -5.42 15.36
C LEU A 157 19.96 -4.24 14.47
N ASN A 158 20.95 -3.46 14.03
CA ASN A 158 20.74 -2.33 13.13
C ASN A 158 20.27 -2.78 11.73
N GLU A 159 20.81 -3.88 11.22
CA GLU A 159 20.40 -4.43 9.93
C GLU A 159 18.99 -5.02 10.00
N ILE A 160 18.68 -5.72 11.09
CA ILE A 160 17.33 -6.22 11.38
C ILE A 160 16.35 -5.04 11.45
N HIS A 161 16.72 -3.97 12.15
CA HIS A 161 15.90 -2.77 12.28
C HIS A 161 15.62 -2.14 10.91
N LYS A 162 16.66 -1.86 10.12
CA LYS A 162 16.52 -1.30 8.76
C LYS A 162 15.64 -2.19 7.88
N LYS A 163 15.90 -3.50 7.86
CA LYS A 163 15.14 -4.47 7.05
C LYS A 163 13.67 -4.51 7.44
N LEU A 164 13.35 -4.47 8.73
CA LEU A 164 11.97 -4.47 9.21
C LEU A 164 11.26 -3.15 8.92
N ILE A 165 11.90 -1.99 9.12
CA ILE A 165 11.35 -0.69 8.71
C ILE A 165 11.01 -0.70 7.23
N ASN A 166 11.98 -1.07 6.39
CA ASN A 166 11.79 -1.16 4.94
C ASN A 166 10.64 -2.10 4.62
N ARG A 167 10.59 -3.29 5.21
CA ARG A 167 9.50 -4.27 5.02
C ARG A 167 8.13 -3.65 5.30
N PHE A 168 7.95 -3.01 6.46
CA PHE A 168 6.66 -2.41 6.81
C PHE A 168 6.29 -1.25 5.87
N LEU A 169 7.23 -0.38 5.54
CA LEU A 169 7.01 0.71 4.58
C LEU A 169 6.66 0.19 3.20
N ASN A 170 7.38 -0.81 2.72
CA ASN A 170 7.19 -1.41 1.39
C ASN A 170 5.87 -2.16 1.31
N ILE A 171 5.49 -2.90 2.37
CA ILE A 171 4.17 -3.53 2.46
C ILE A 171 3.08 -2.47 2.44
N ARG A 172 3.23 -1.36 3.16
CA ARG A 172 2.29 -0.25 3.08
C ARG A 172 2.23 0.32 1.66
N THR A 173 3.37 0.55 1.00
CA THR A 173 3.42 1.01 -0.40
C THR A 173 2.74 0.03 -1.35
N LEU A 174 2.96 -1.27 -1.19
CA LEU A 174 2.29 -2.31 -1.99
C LEU A 174 0.79 -2.34 -1.72
N ILE A 175 0.36 -2.15 -0.47
CA ILE A 175 -1.06 -2.04 -0.11
C ILE A 175 -1.68 -0.72 -0.58
N GLU A 176 -0.94 0.39 -0.61
CA GLU A 176 -1.46 1.66 -1.11
C GLU A 176 -1.53 1.66 -2.65
N ALA A 177 -0.53 1.08 -3.31
CA ALA A 177 -0.47 1.00 -4.77
C ALA A 177 -1.38 -0.09 -5.35
N TYR A 178 -1.57 -1.18 -4.62
CA TYR A 178 -2.24 -2.37 -5.11
C TYR A 178 -3.00 -3.12 -4.01
N GLY A 179 -3.32 -2.51 -2.86
CA GLY A 179 -3.92 -3.24 -1.73
C GLY A 179 -5.30 -3.80 -2.02
N ASP A 180 -5.98 -3.19 -2.98
CA ASP A 180 -7.20 -3.70 -3.60
C ASP A 180 -6.91 -4.96 -4.46
N SER A 181 -5.71 -5.03 -5.06
CA SER A 181 -5.20 -6.05 -6.00
C SER A 181 -4.19 -7.05 -5.42
N TYR A 182 -3.92 -7.03 -4.10
CA TYR A 182 -2.98 -7.94 -3.48
C TYR A 182 -3.62 -8.84 -2.44
N ASN A 183 -4.93 -9.03 -2.45
CA ASN A 183 -5.69 -9.73 -1.43
C ASN A 183 -4.92 -10.96 -0.93
N ILE A 184 -4.17 -10.72 0.14
CA ILE A 184 -3.05 -11.57 0.52
C ILE A 184 -3.68 -12.92 0.79
N PRO A 185 -3.25 -14.00 0.12
CA PRO A 185 -3.90 -15.28 0.27
C PRO A 185 -3.98 -15.62 1.76
N SER A 186 -5.19 -15.56 2.33
CA SER A 186 -5.41 -16.26 3.58
C SER A 186 -5.21 -17.72 3.23
N ALA A 187 -4.31 -18.40 3.96
CA ALA A 187 -3.81 -19.74 3.64
C ALA A 187 -4.88 -20.87 3.72
N ASN A 188 -6.14 -20.56 3.45
CA ASN A 188 -7.30 -21.43 3.65
C ASN A 188 -7.97 -21.88 2.35
N LEU A 189 -7.39 -21.62 1.17
CA LEU A 189 -7.72 -22.41 -0.01
C LEU A 189 -6.97 -23.75 0.06
N THR A 190 -7.28 -24.53 1.10
CA THR A 190 -7.10 -25.99 1.05
C THR A 190 -8.06 -26.50 -0.01
N SER A 191 -7.65 -26.43 -1.28
CA SER A 191 -8.09 -27.42 -2.24
C SER A 191 -7.71 -28.76 -1.59
N LYS A 192 -8.72 -29.56 -1.22
CA LYS A 192 -8.46 -30.92 -0.75
C LYS A 192 -7.59 -31.55 -1.82
N LYS A 193 -6.30 -31.75 -1.55
CA LYS A 193 -5.42 -32.52 -2.41
C LYS A 193 -6.01 -33.93 -2.44
N GLU A 194 -6.90 -34.16 -3.40
CA GLU A 194 -7.17 -35.52 -3.83
C GLU A 194 -5.81 -36.11 -4.16
N ASN A 195 -5.50 -37.27 -3.57
CA ASN A 195 -4.26 -38.00 -3.81
C ASN A 195 -4.18 -38.31 -5.32
N SER A 196 -3.66 -37.37 -6.11
CA SER A 196 -3.51 -37.50 -7.54
C SER A 196 -2.27 -38.32 -7.83
N ASN A 197 -2.31 -39.60 -7.49
CA ASN A 197 -1.38 -40.60 -8.00
C ASN A 197 -1.60 -40.86 -9.52
N ASP A 198 -2.44 -40.08 -10.19
CA ASP A 198 -2.58 -40.09 -11.64
C ASP A 198 -1.37 -39.40 -12.29
N ASN A 199 -0.33 -40.20 -12.53
CA ASN A 199 0.88 -39.80 -13.27
C ASN A 199 0.56 -39.17 -14.63
N ASN A 200 -0.55 -39.54 -15.28
CA ASN A 200 -0.94 -38.96 -16.56
C ASN A 200 -1.42 -37.52 -16.38
N ARG A 201 -2.20 -37.23 -15.34
CA ARG A 201 -2.63 -35.87 -14.98
C ARG A 201 -1.44 -34.97 -14.67
N VAL A 202 -0.48 -35.44 -13.87
CA VAL A 202 0.76 -34.71 -13.56
C VAL A 202 1.55 -34.41 -14.83
N ARG A 203 1.78 -35.41 -15.68
CA ARG A 203 2.53 -35.24 -16.94
C ARG A 203 1.86 -34.24 -17.89
N LYS A 204 0.52 -34.28 -17.99
CA LYS A 204 -0.25 -33.30 -18.77
C LYS A 204 -0.13 -31.90 -18.20
N ALA A 205 -0.22 -31.73 -16.88
CA ALA A 205 -0.08 -30.43 -16.23
C ALA A 205 1.33 -29.84 -16.44
N VAL A 206 2.39 -30.65 -16.28
CA VAL A 206 3.77 -30.23 -16.59
C VAL A 206 3.89 -29.78 -18.04
N HIS A 207 3.47 -30.62 -18.99
CA HIS A 207 3.56 -30.28 -20.42
C HIS A 207 2.77 -28.99 -20.75
N TYR A 208 1.58 -28.83 -20.15
CA TYR A 208 0.74 -27.66 -20.35
C TYR A 208 1.38 -26.39 -19.78
N LEU A 209 1.98 -26.46 -18.59
CA LEU A 209 2.71 -25.33 -17.99
C LEU A 209 3.98 -24.98 -18.79
N GLU A 210 4.71 -25.97 -19.30
CA GLU A 210 5.92 -25.74 -20.09
C GLU A 210 5.64 -25.12 -21.47
N THR A 211 4.49 -25.43 -22.08
CA THR A 211 4.16 -25.00 -23.45
C THR A 211 3.21 -23.81 -23.51
N ILE A 212 2.20 -23.78 -22.64
CA ILE A 212 1.12 -22.79 -22.63
C ILE A 212 1.22 -21.86 -21.41
N GLY A 213 2.02 -22.20 -20.39
CA GLY A 213 2.17 -21.41 -19.17
C GLY A 213 2.52 -19.93 -19.40
N PRO A 214 3.51 -19.58 -20.25
CA PRO A 214 3.83 -18.18 -20.54
C PRO A 214 2.64 -17.41 -21.12
N HIS A 215 1.87 -18.05 -22.00
CA HIS A 215 0.67 -17.46 -22.60
C HIS A 215 -0.42 -17.22 -21.56
N LEU A 216 -0.67 -18.18 -20.67
CA LEU A 216 -1.60 -18.02 -19.55
C LEU A 216 -1.16 -16.89 -18.62
N PHE A 217 0.14 -16.77 -18.36
CA PHE A 217 0.70 -15.75 -17.49
C PHE A 217 0.47 -14.36 -18.08
N ASN A 218 0.76 -14.18 -19.37
CA ASN A 218 0.53 -12.92 -20.09
C ASN A 218 -0.97 -12.57 -20.14
N LYS A 219 -1.85 -13.58 -20.22
CA LYS A 219 -3.30 -13.42 -20.10
C LYS A 219 -3.82 -13.25 -18.68
N ARG A 220 -2.92 -13.22 -17.68
CA ARG A 220 -3.25 -13.12 -16.25
C ARG A 220 -4.18 -14.23 -15.74
N GLU A 221 -4.13 -15.42 -16.33
CA GLU A 221 -4.85 -16.61 -15.86
C GLU A 221 -4.15 -17.25 -14.63
N TYR A 222 -3.75 -16.43 -13.65
CA TYR A 222 -3.00 -16.87 -12.46
C TYR A 222 -3.74 -17.93 -11.64
N PRO A 223 -5.08 -17.87 -11.42
CA PRO A 223 -5.79 -18.92 -10.71
C PRO A 223 -5.64 -20.29 -11.39
N ARG A 224 -5.70 -20.31 -12.73
CA ARG A 224 -5.53 -21.54 -13.52
C ARG A 224 -4.11 -22.07 -13.44
N ILE A 225 -3.11 -21.19 -13.54
CA ILE A 225 -1.71 -21.58 -13.38
C ILE A 225 -1.47 -22.16 -11.99
N THR A 226 -1.96 -21.49 -10.94
CA THR A 226 -1.83 -21.94 -9.55
C THR A 226 -2.48 -23.30 -9.34
N ALA A 227 -3.70 -23.49 -9.86
CA ALA A 227 -4.38 -24.79 -9.82
C ALA A 227 -3.58 -25.90 -10.51
N LEU A 228 -2.86 -25.61 -11.59
CA LEU A 228 -1.97 -26.57 -12.26
C LEU A 228 -0.71 -26.85 -11.43
N LEU A 229 -0.10 -25.81 -10.85
CA LEU A 229 1.07 -25.92 -9.98
C LEU A 229 0.78 -26.75 -8.73
N ASP A 230 -0.42 -26.61 -8.15
CA ASP A 230 -0.86 -27.36 -6.96
C ASP A 230 -0.97 -28.87 -7.19
N LEU A 231 -1.16 -29.30 -8.45
CA LEU A 231 -1.18 -30.72 -8.85
C LEU A 231 0.22 -31.33 -8.91
N LEU A 232 1.27 -30.52 -9.00
CA LEU A 232 2.60 -31.01 -9.29
C LEU A 232 3.35 -31.43 -8.02
N PRO A 233 4.03 -32.59 -8.02
CA PRO A 233 4.98 -32.91 -6.98
C PRO A 233 6.23 -32.01 -7.09
N GLN A 234 6.95 -31.82 -5.99
CA GLN A 234 8.11 -30.91 -5.92
C GLN A 234 9.20 -31.22 -6.95
N LYS A 235 9.42 -32.49 -7.29
CA LYS A 235 10.38 -32.86 -8.35
C LYS A 235 10.03 -32.21 -9.69
N GLU A 236 8.74 -32.18 -10.05
CA GLU A 236 8.27 -31.58 -11.30
C GLU A 236 8.25 -30.05 -11.21
N LEU A 237 7.91 -29.49 -10.03
CA LEU A 237 7.99 -28.04 -9.79
C LEU A 237 9.41 -27.48 -9.95
N LYS A 238 10.45 -28.31 -9.74
CA LYS A 238 11.87 -27.95 -9.91
C LYS A 238 12.37 -28.01 -11.36
N ARG A 239 11.53 -28.38 -12.33
CA ARG A 239 11.89 -28.32 -13.76
C ARG A 239 12.05 -26.87 -14.19
N PRO A 240 13.07 -26.51 -15.02
CA PRO A 240 13.40 -25.11 -15.29
C PRO A 240 12.22 -24.23 -15.71
N LYS A 241 11.44 -24.66 -16.72
CA LYS A 241 10.29 -23.90 -17.24
C LYS A 241 9.10 -23.88 -16.26
N VAL A 242 8.87 -24.96 -15.51
CA VAL A 242 7.83 -24.99 -14.47
C VAL A 242 8.21 -24.08 -13.30
N SER A 243 9.47 -24.12 -12.84
CA SER A 243 9.99 -23.22 -11.80
C SER A 243 9.90 -21.76 -12.23
N TYR A 244 10.17 -21.46 -13.50
CA TYR A 244 10.02 -20.13 -14.07
C TYR A 244 8.57 -19.63 -13.94
N ILE A 245 7.60 -20.41 -14.44
CA ILE A 245 6.18 -20.05 -14.34
C ILE A 245 5.72 -19.95 -12.88
N ALA A 246 6.20 -20.85 -12.01
CA ALA A 246 5.91 -20.80 -10.58
C ALA A 246 6.44 -19.51 -9.93
N ALA A 247 7.71 -19.15 -10.18
CA ALA A 247 8.33 -17.94 -9.66
C ALA A 247 7.54 -16.69 -10.05
N LEU A 248 7.21 -16.55 -11.35
CA LEU A 248 6.44 -15.41 -11.83
C LEU A 248 5.03 -15.37 -11.21
N THR A 249 4.31 -16.51 -11.24
CA THR A 249 2.92 -16.56 -10.78
C THR A 249 2.80 -16.30 -9.29
N TYR A 250 3.68 -16.86 -8.47
CA TYR A 250 3.64 -16.63 -7.02
C TYR A 250 4.01 -15.19 -6.65
N ALA A 251 4.90 -14.53 -7.42
CA ALA A 251 5.21 -13.12 -7.21
C ALA A 251 4.04 -12.20 -7.61
N GLU A 252 3.28 -12.54 -8.65
CA GLU A 252 2.08 -11.78 -9.04
C GLU A 252 0.89 -12.01 -8.12
N THR A 253 0.75 -13.21 -7.56
CA THR A 253 -0.35 -13.56 -6.62
C THR A 253 -0.04 -13.22 -5.17
N GLY A 254 1.10 -12.57 -4.89
CA GLY A 254 1.50 -12.15 -3.54
C GLY A 254 1.99 -13.28 -2.63
N ASN A 255 2.21 -14.49 -3.14
CA ASN A 255 2.84 -15.59 -2.41
C ASN A 255 4.38 -15.47 -2.45
N PHE A 256 4.90 -14.40 -1.84
CA PHE A 256 6.30 -14.00 -1.96
C PHE A 256 7.30 -15.04 -1.40
N MET A 257 6.92 -15.85 -0.40
CA MET A 257 7.79 -16.92 0.12
C MET A 257 7.99 -18.04 -0.91
N ASP A 258 6.91 -18.50 -1.55
CA ASP A 258 7.05 -19.52 -2.60
C ASP A 258 7.69 -18.94 -3.86
N ALA A 259 7.44 -17.65 -4.17
CA ALA A 259 8.13 -16.95 -5.24
C ALA A 259 9.66 -16.92 -5.02
N ASP A 260 10.13 -16.50 -3.84
CA ASP A 260 11.57 -16.47 -3.52
C ASP A 260 12.23 -17.84 -3.63
N TYR A 261 11.57 -18.88 -3.14
CA TYR A 261 12.05 -20.26 -3.27
C TYR A 261 12.29 -20.64 -4.74
N PHE A 262 11.31 -20.39 -5.61
CA PHE A 262 11.42 -20.74 -7.03
C PHE A 262 12.37 -19.83 -7.79
N LEU A 263 12.47 -18.55 -7.42
CA LEU A 263 13.49 -17.65 -7.94
C LEU A 263 14.89 -18.19 -7.63
N LYS A 264 15.19 -18.55 -6.37
CA LYS A 264 16.49 -19.15 -5.98
C LYS A 264 16.82 -20.39 -6.84
N ILE A 265 15.83 -21.24 -7.14
CA ILE A 265 16.00 -22.38 -8.06
C ILE A 265 16.35 -21.90 -9.48
N CYS A 266 15.59 -20.94 -10.03
CA CYS A 266 15.83 -20.42 -11.37
C CYS A 266 17.22 -19.76 -11.48
N PHE A 267 17.63 -18.94 -10.50
CA PHE A 267 18.96 -18.32 -10.49
C PHE A 267 20.10 -19.34 -10.43
N SER A 268 19.91 -20.46 -9.73
CA SER A 268 20.89 -21.58 -9.73
C SER A 268 21.00 -22.32 -11.07
N LYS A 269 20.04 -22.09 -11.98
CA LYS A 269 19.92 -22.74 -13.29
C LYS A 269 19.89 -21.71 -14.42
N LYS A 270 20.62 -20.61 -14.27
CA LYS A 270 20.63 -19.47 -15.21
C LYS A 270 20.72 -19.89 -16.69
N ASP A 271 21.55 -20.88 -17.00
CA ASP A 271 21.81 -21.34 -18.38
C ASP A 271 20.59 -21.98 -19.08
N PHE A 272 19.49 -22.26 -18.36
CA PHE A 272 18.26 -22.82 -18.93
C PHE A 272 17.27 -21.76 -19.44
N TYR A 273 17.55 -20.48 -19.19
CA TYR A 273 16.64 -19.37 -19.49
C TYR A 273 17.21 -18.51 -20.61
N THR A 274 16.31 -17.98 -21.44
CA THR A 274 16.70 -16.92 -22.37
C THR A 274 17.05 -15.66 -21.59
N GLU A 275 17.73 -14.71 -22.23
CA GLU A 275 18.01 -13.41 -21.62
C GLU A 275 16.73 -12.69 -21.18
N GLU A 276 15.67 -12.77 -21.98
CA GLU A 276 14.36 -12.17 -21.67
C GLU A 276 13.65 -12.84 -20.49
N GLU A 277 13.70 -14.18 -20.42
CA GLU A 277 13.18 -14.92 -19.26
C GLU A 277 13.98 -14.58 -18.00
N PHE A 278 15.29 -14.44 -18.14
CA PHE A 278 16.15 -14.08 -17.02
C PHE A 278 15.88 -12.65 -16.53
N VAL A 279 15.69 -11.68 -17.44
CA VAL A 279 15.23 -10.32 -17.11
C VAL A 279 13.90 -10.37 -16.34
N SER A 280 12.95 -11.19 -16.78
CA SER A 280 11.67 -11.36 -16.08
C SER A 280 11.86 -11.92 -14.67
N LEU A 281 12.76 -12.89 -14.49
CA LEU A 281 13.13 -13.42 -13.17
C LEU A 281 13.80 -12.36 -12.28
N GLU A 282 14.72 -11.54 -12.82
CA GLU A 282 15.33 -10.44 -12.07
C GLU A 282 14.29 -9.40 -11.63
N MET A 283 13.34 -9.03 -12.51
CA MET A 283 12.24 -8.12 -12.14
C MET A 283 11.40 -8.67 -10.98
N GLN A 284 11.00 -9.94 -11.04
CA GLN A 284 10.25 -10.56 -9.95
C GLN A 284 11.08 -10.70 -8.67
N LYS A 285 12.38 -10.95 -8.77
CA LYS A 285 13.28 -10.96 -7.61
C LYS A 285 13.31 -9.60 -6.93
N PHE A 286 13.39 -8.52 -7.69
CA PHE A 286 13.38 -7.17 -7.11
C PHE A 286 12.06 -6.85 -6.42
N LYS A 287 10.93 -7.29 -6.99
CA LYS A 287 9.61 -7.16 -6.36
C LYS A 287 9.53 -7.93 -5.02
N VAL A 288 10.03 -9.17 -5.00
CA VAL A 288 10.11 -10.01 -3.80
C VAL A 288 11.04 -9.40 -2.75
N ASP A 289 12.20 -8.87 -3.17
CA ASP A 289 13.18 -8.25 -2.28
C ASP A 289 12.67 -6.95 -1.68
N PHE A 290 11.98 -6.15 -2.48
CA PHE A 290 11.25 -4.99 -2.01
C PHE A 290 10.21 -5.41 -0.96
N TYR A 291 9.38 -6.42 -1.23
CA TYR A 291 8.42 -6.93 -0.24
C TYR A 291 9.11 -7.38 1.07
N PHE A 292 10.24 -8.07 0.99
CA PHE A 292 10.97 -8.52 2.20
C PHE A 292 11.74 -7.43 2.93
N GLY A 293 11.74 -6.19 2.43
CA GLY A 293 12.46 -5.05 3.02
C GLY A 293 13.96 -5.04 2.72
N ILE A 294 14.41 -5.82 1.73
CA ILE A 294 15.81 -5.84 1.28
C ILE A 294 16.12 -4.55 0.50
N TYR A 295 15.17 -4.08 -0.32
CA TYR A 295 15.26 -2.80 -1.02
C TYR A 295 14.28 -1.80 -0.45
N ASP A 296 14.67 -0.55 -0.28
CA ASP A 296 13.73 0.58 -0.23
C ASP A 296 13.24 0.96 -1.66
N ILE A 297 12.42 2.01 -1.77
CA ILE A 297 11.85 2.43 -3.06
C ILE A 297 12.93 2.96 -4.01
N GLU A 298 13.92 3.70 -3.52
CA GLU A 298 14.99 4.26 -4.36
C GLU A 298 15.95 3.16 -4.83
N GLU A 299 16.28 2.21 -3.95
CA GLU A 299 17.03 1.02 -4.29
C GLU A 299 16.29 0.20 -5.36
N LEU A 300 14.98 -0.02 -5.23
CA LEU A 300 14.17 -0.71 -6.23
C LEU A 300 14.18 0.03 -7.59
N LYS A 301 13.99 1.36 -7.60
CA LYS A 301 14.05 2.17 -8.84
C LYS A 301 15.42 2.07 -9.51
N ALA A 302 16.50 2.10 -8.75
CA ALA A 302 17.86 1.95 -9.26
C ALA A 302 18.07 0.57 -9.91
N GLN A 303 17.58 -0.48 -9.26
CA GLN A 303 17.64 -1.86 -9.77
C GLN A 303 16.83 -2.03 -11.06
N LEU A 304 15.59 -1.52 -11.11
CA LEU A 304 14.76 -1.51 -12.32
C LEU A 304 15.42 -0.73 -13.46
N THR A 305 16.04 0.41 -13.16
CA THR A 305 16.79 1.21 -14.14
C THR A 305 18.01 0.47 -14.68
N GLN A 306 18.68 -0.34 -13.87
CA GLN A 306 19.77 -1.19 -14.34
C GLN A 306 19.26 -2.30 -15.28
N ILE A 307 18.18 -3.00 -14.93
CA ILE A 307 17.60 -4.02 -15.82
C ILE A 307 17.15 -3.41 -17.13
N LYS A 308 16.51 -2.24 -17.10
CA LYS A 308 16.07 -1.51 -18.29
C LYS A 308 17.21 -1.30 -19.29
N LYS A 309 18.43 -1.06 -18.81
CA LYS A 309 19.63 -0.89 -19.66
C LYS A 309 20.17 -2.20 -20.22
N LYS A 310 19.85 -3.34 -19.59
CA LYS A 310 20.30 -4.67 -20.03
C LYS A 310 19.36 -5.27 -21.07
N THR A 311 18.06 -5.05 -20.94
CA THR A 311 17.08 -5.66 -21.84
C THR A 311 16.98 -4.89 -23.16
N SER A 312 16.97 -5.63 -24.28
CA SER A 312 16.68 -5.09 -25.61
C SER A 312 15.20 -5.22 -25.99
N ASN A 313 14.40 -5.88 -25.16
CA ASN A 313 13.00 -6.14 -25.43
C ASN A 313 12.17 -4.88 -25.10
N GLU A 314 11.61 -4.24 -26.12
CA GLU A 314 10.86 -2.98 -26.00
C GLU A 314 9.68 -3.09 -25.01
N ASP A 315 9.04 -4.26 -24.94
CA ASP A 315 7.93 -4.60 -24.05
C ASP A 315 8.34 -4.49 -22.59
N ASN A 316 9.46 -5.12 -22.26
CA ASN A 316 10.03 -5.10 -20.92
C ASN A 316 10.48 -3.69 -20.55
N ILE A 317 11.08 -2.94 -21.48
CA ILE A 317 11.47 -1.54 -21.26
C ILE A 317 10.24 -0.71 -20.89
N VAL A 318 9.14 -0.85 -21.62
CA VAL A 318 7.89 -0.12 -21.36
C VAL A 318 7.27 -0.56 -20.03
N ASN A 319 7.18 -1.85 -19.75
CA ASN A 319 6.66 -2.35 -18.48
C ASN A 319 7.50 -1.87 -17.28
N ILE A 320 8.82 -1.78 -17.43
CA ILE A 320 9.71 -1.20 -16.41
C ILE A 320 9.41 0.29 -16.23
N ASP A 321 9.20 1.04 -17.31
CA ASP A 321 8.86 2.47 -17.25
C ASP A 321 7.50 2.73 -16.58
N ILE A 322 6.52 1.87 -16.82
CA ILE A 322 5.21 1.91 -16.13
C ILE A 322 5.40 1.68 -14.62
N ASN A 323 6.21 0.68 -14.24
CA ASN A 323 6.48 0.39 -12.83
C ASN A 323 7.26 1.52 -12.14
N ILE A 324 8.25 2.11 -12.81
CA ILE A 324 8.99 3.27 -12.29
C ILE A 324 8.04 4.45 -12.07
N SER A 325 7.18 4.75 -13.05
CA SER A 325 6.16 5.82 -12.93
C SER A 325 5.28 5.61 -11.70
N MET A 326 4.84 4.37 -11.46
CA MET A 326 4.03 4.03 -10.30
C MET A 326 4.79 4.24 -8.99
N LEU A 327 6.05 3.80 -8.90
CA LEU A 327 6.88 3.98 -7.71
C LEU A 327 7.07 5.48 -7.40
N GLU A 328 7.34 6.29 -8.42
CA GLU A 328 7.47 7.75 -8.26
C GLU A 328 6.19 8.40 -7.73
N ILE A 329 5.02 8.01 -8.25
CA ILE A 329 3.74 8.48 -7.72
C ILE A 329 3.57 8.03 -6.26
N SER A 330 3.90 6.78 -5.92
CA SER A 330 3.75 6.28 -4.54
C SER A 330 4.60 7.06 -3.53
N GLN A 331 5.78 7.54 -3.93
CA GLN A 331 6.65 8.35 -3.06
C GLN A 331 6.10 9.74 -2.78
N MET A 332 5.23 10.26 -3.65
CA MET A 332 4.59 11.56 -3.45
C MET A 332 3.45 11.50 -2.42
N VAL A 333 3.18 10.36 -1.77
CA VAL A 333 2.12 10.27 -0.75
C VAL A 333 2.58 11.03 0.49
N GLY A 334 1.87 12.11 0.83
CA GLY A 334 2.15 12.89 2.02
C GLY A 334 3.29 13.92 1.86
N THR A 335 3.84 14.11 0.66
CA THR A 335 4.74 15.24 0.37
C THR A 335 3.93 16.53 0.18
N LEU A 336 4.47 17.67 0.61
CA LEU A 336 3.82 18.97 0.46
C LEU A 336 3.88 19.51 -0.96
N ASP A 337 4.94 19.17 -1.69
CA ASP A 337 5.14 19.59 -3.06
C ASP A 337 4.94 18.41 -4.01
N PHE A 338 4.10 18.62 -5.01
CA PHE A 338 3.94 17.71 -6.13
C PHE A 338 4.82 18.18 -7.29
N ASP A 339 5.79 17.36 -7.70
CA ASP A 339 6.59 17.66 -8.88
C ASP A 339 5.79 17.41 -10.16
N LYS A 340 5.30 18.49 -10.78
CA LYS A 340 4.55 18.45 -12.05
C LYS A 340 5.34 17.82 -13.20
N SER A 341 6.67 17.70 -13.09
CA SER A 341 7.49 17.05 -14.13
C SER A 341 7.11 15.58 -14.33
N ILE A 342 6.60 14.91 -13.28
CA ILE A 342 6.19 13.50 -13.35
C ILE A 342 5.06 13.26 -14.36
N ILE A 343 4.14 14.22 -14.53
CA ILE A 343 3.07 14.11 -15.54
C ILE A 343 3.69 13.97 -16.93
N ARG A 344 4.71 14.78 -17.23
CA ARG A 344 5.40 14.73 -18.53
C ARG A 344 6.16 13.42 -18.71
N GLU A 345 6.79 12.90 -17.67
CA GLU A 345 7.47 11.60 -17.74
C GLU A 345 6.47 10.46 -17.97
N ILE A 346 5.33 10.48 -17.28
CA ILE A 346 4.21 9.53 -17.50
C ILE A 346 3.69 9.63 -18.94
N GLU A 347 3.54 10.84 -19.47
CA GLU A 347 3.11 11.07 -20.86
C GLU A 347 4.11 10.55 -21.89
N LYS A 348 5.42 10.68 -21.65
CA LYS A 348 6.45 10.09 -22.52
C LYS A 348 6.36 8.57 -22.59
N VAL A 349 5.89 7.89 -21.53
CA VAL A 349 5.68 6.44 -21.57
C VAL A 349 4.55 6.07 -22.53
N PHE A 350 3.47 6.87 -22.62
CA PHE A 350 2.45 6.65 -23.65
C PHE A 350 3.01 6.76 -25.07
N GLU A 351 3.85 7.77 -25.33
CA GLU A 351 4.51 7.90 -26.64
C GLU A 351 5.38 6.67 -26.96
N LYS A 352 6.05 6.09 -25.97
CA LYS A 352 6.78 4.83 -26.17
C LYS A 352 5.83 3.68 -26.49
N ILE A 353 4.74 3.52 -25.72
CA ILE A 353 3.73 2.46 -25.96
C ILE A 353 3.16 2.52 -27.38
N GLU A 354 2.95 3.71 -27.95
CA GLU A 354 2.48 3.82 -29.34
C GLU A 354 3.53 3.34 -30.36
N ASN A 355 4.79 3.66 -30.11
CA ASN A 355 5.89 3.47 -31.05
C ASN A 355 6.51 2.06 -31.05
N ILE A 356 6.26 1.24 -30.03
CA ILE A 356 6.79 -0.13 -29.98
C ILE A 356 6.14 -1.04 -31.05
N THR A 357 6.88 -2.01 -31.57
CA THR A 357 6.50 -2.85 -32.73
C THR A 357 5.56 -4.03 -32.39
N GLN A 358 4.68 -3.85 -31.42
CA GLN A 358 4.01 -4.93 -30.71
C GLN A 358 2.61 -5.30 -31.20
N ASN A 359 2.07 -6.40 -30.67
CA ASN A 359 0.65 -6.70 -30.77
C ASN A 359 -0.16 -5.57 -30.10
N GLU A 360 -1.13 -5.04 -30.84
CA GLU A 360 -2.07 -4.03 -30.37
C GLU A 360 -2.78 -4.40 -29.07
N GLU A 361 -3.05 -5.68 -28.82
CA GLU A 361 -3.65 -6.12 -27.55
C GLU A 361 -2.76 -5.73 -26.34
N GLN A 362 -1.46 -5.98 -26.45
CA GLN A 362 -0.49 -5.71 -25.38
C GLN A 362 -0.34 -4.20 -25.17
N LYS A 363 -0.25 -3.42 -26.26
CA LYS A 363 -0.21 -1.96 -26.20
C LYS A 363 -1.42 -1.40 -25.46
N ASN A 364 -2.63 -1.90 -25.76
CA ASN A 364 -3.84 -1.43 -25.11
C ASN A 364 -3.87 -1.76 -23.61
N PHE A 365 -3.40 -2.95 -23.19
CA PHE A 365 -3.22 -3.23 -21.77
C PHE A 365 -2.23 -2.26 -21.10
N GLN A 366 -1.07 -2.03 -21.72
CA GLN A 366 -0.07 -1.07 -21.22
C GLN A 366 -0.62 0.35 -21.12
N LYS A 367 -1.40 0.80 -22.11
CA LYS A 367 -2.10 2.09 -22.09
C LYS A 367 -3.05 2.18 -20.89
N ILE A 368 -3.86 1.14 -20.63
CA ILE A 368 -4.78 1.11 -19.49
C ILE A 368 -4.02 1.20 -18.16
N PHE A 369 -2.91 0.47 -18.00
CA PHE A 369 -2.12 0.51 -16.76
C PHE A 369 -1.38 1.85 -16.59
N GLN A 370 -0.84 2.42 -17.66
CA GLN A 370 -0.20 3.73 -17.58
C GLN A 370 -1.23 4.86 -17.37
N ALA A 371 -2.46 4.68 -17.83
CA ALA A 371 -3.56 5.60 -17.57
C ALA A 371 -3.90 5.69 -16.09
N GLU A 372 -3.84 4.58 -15.36
CA GLU A 372 -3.98 4.58 -13.90
C GLU A 372 -2.90 5.43 -13.22
N ASN A 373 -1.64 5.30 -13.63
CA ASN A 373 -0.56 6.15 -13.13
C ASN A 373 -0.87 7.64 -13.37
N LEU A 374 -1.30 7.99 -14.58
CA LEU A 374 -1.65 9.37 -14.91
C LEU A 374 -2.87 9.88 -14.12
N ILE A 375 -3.91 9.07 -13.95
CA ILE A 375 -5.09 9.41 -13.12
C ILE A 375 -4.67 9.73 -11.69
N ASN A 376 -3.85 8.88 -11.08
CA ASN A 376 -3.37 9.06 -9.70
C ASN A 376 -2.49 10.30 -9.56
N ALA A 377 -1.62 10.56 -10.53
CA ALA A 377 -0.82 11.79 -10.58
C ALA A 377 -1.71 13.04 -10.70
N LEU A 378 -2.64 13.06 -11.66
CA LEU A 378 -3.54 14.19 -11.91
C LEU A 378 -4.44 14.48 -10.71
N ALA A 379 -5.00 13.45 -10.08
CA ALA A 379 -5.83 13.59 -8.89
C ALA A 379 -5.09 14.28 -7.73
N ARG A 380 -3.79 13.97 -7.58
CA ARG A 380 -2.96 14.63 -6.55
C ARG A 380 -2.68 16.07 -6.89
N VAL A 381 -2.31 16.37 -8.14
CA VAL A 381 -2.12 17.77 -8.59
C VAL A 381 -3.40 18.54 -8.38
N TYR A 382 -4.52 17.94 -8.74
CA TYR A 382 -5.83 18.55 -8.62
C TYR A 382 -6.22 18.80 -7.15
N THR A 383 -6.05 17.80 -6.28
CA THR A 383 -6.28 17.94 -4.83
C THR A 383 -5.37 19.01 -4.23
N ASP A 384 -4.09 19.02 -4.58
CA ASP A 384 -3.14 20.02 -4.10
C ASP A 384 -3.56 21.43 -4.55
N HIS A 385 -3.97 21.55 -5.81
CA HIS A 385 -4.44 22.78 -6.41
C HIS A 385 -5.73 23.30 -5.76
N LEU A 386 -6.70 22.43 -5.46
CA LEU A 386 -7.93 22.78 -4.76
C LEU A 386 -7.66 23.23 -3.33
N ASN A 387 -6.80 22.52 -2.61
CA ASN A 387 -6.37 22.90 -1.25
C ASN A 387 -5.66 24.27 -1.26
N ASN A 388 -4.77 24.50 -2.23
CA ASN A 388 -4.07 25.78 -2.37
C ASN A 388 -5.05 26.92 -2.69
N ASN A 389 -6.05 26.68 -3.53
CA ASN A 389 -7.11 27.66 -3.80
C ASN A 389 -7.93 28.00 -2.55
N ARG A 390 -8.27 26.99 -1.74
CA ARG A 390 -8.95 27.22 -0.47
C ARG A 390 -8.13 28.13 0.44
N LEU A 391 -6.80 27.99 0.46
CA LEU A 391 -5.90 28.88 1.21
C LEU A 391 -5.80 30.31 0.60
N LEU A 392 -6.08 30.47 -0.69
CA LEU A 392 -6.09 31.74 -1.45
C LEU A 392 -7.43 32.47 -1.45
N SER A 393 -8.49 31.93 -0.84
CA SER A 393 -9.84 32.50 -0.85
C SER A 393 -10.01 33.85 -0.10
N TYR A 394 -8.90 34.48 0.32
CA TYR A 394 -8.78 35.90 0.67
C TYR A 394 -8.25 36.68 -0.53
N PRO A 395 -8.78 37.89 -0.85
CA PRO A 395 -8.79 38.49 -2.18
C PRO A 395 -7.41 38.42 -2.85
N SER A 396 -7.22 37.36 -3.64
CA SER A 396 -6.02 37.12 -4.40
C SER A 396 -6.04 38.00 -5.64
N SER A 397 -4.88 38.41 -6.11
CA SER A 397 -4.77 39.27 -7.29
C SER A 397 -5.40 38.59 -8.51
N LEU A 398 -5.94 39.37 -9.45
CA LEU A 398 -6.51 38.86 -10.71
C LEU A 398 -5.51 37.97 -11.48
N GLN A 399 -4.21 38.18 -11.30
CA GLN A 399 -3.15 37.35 -11.88
C GLN A 399 -3.11 35.93 -11.30
N ALA A 400 -3.32 35.78 -9.98
CA ALA A 400 -3.39 34.48 -9.33
C ALA A 400 -4.58 33.66 -9.87
N ILE A 401 -5.75 34.29 -10.03
CA ILE A 401 -6.94 33.66 -10.62
C ILE A 401 -6.70 33.24 -12.08
N LYS A 402 -6.00 34.07 -12.88
CA LYS A 402 -5.66 33.72 -14.27
C LYS A 402 -4.69 32.53 -14.35
N LYS A 403 -3.63 32.53 -13.54
CA LYS A 403 -2.69 31.40 -13.45
C LYS A 403 -3.41 30.13 -13.01
N TRP A 404 -4.31 30.26 -12.03
CA TRP A 404 -5.16 29.19 -11.52
C TRP A 404 -6.02 28.55 -12.62
N ASN A 405 -6.77 29.37 -13.37
CA ASN A 405 -7.59 28.87 -14.49
C ASN A 405 -6.76 28.17 -15.57
N LEU A 406 -5.52 28.63 -15.83
CA LEU A 406 -4.63 27.99 -16.79
C LEU A 406 -4.20 26.60 -16.32
N GLU A 407 -3.79 26.48 -15.06
CA GLU A 407 -3.39 25.19 -14.47
C GLU A 407 -4.56 24.21 -14.38
N LEU A 408 -5.75 24.66 -13.98
CA LEU A 408 -6.96 23.84 -14.00
C LEU A 408 -7.29 23.33 -15.40
N LYS A 409 -7.14 24.20 -16.41
CA LYS A 409 -7.35 23.81 -17.80
C LYS A 409 -6.35 22.74 -18.22
N GLU A 410 -5.07 22.88 -17.90
CA GLU A 410 -4.05 21.86 -18.19
C GLU A 410 -4.39 20.51 -17.54
N ILE A 411 -4.75 20.49 -16.26
CA ILE A 411 -5.15 19.26 -15.54
C ILE A 411 -6.38 18.63 -16.20
N THR A 412 -7.36 19.44 -16.58
CA THR A 412 -8.61 19.00 -17.21
C THR A 412 -8.34 18.44 -18.62
N ASP A 413 -7.49 19.10 -19.41
CA ASP A 413 -7.10 18.64 -20.74
C ASP A 413 -6.34 17.31 -20.65
N SER A 414 -5.42 17.16 -19.70
CA SER A 414 -4.73 15.88 -19.42
C SER A 414 -5.70 14.79 -18.93
N PHE A 415 -6.71 15.16 -18.13
CA PHE A 415 -7.74 14.23 -17.69
C PHE A 415 -8.58 13.71 -18.87
N TYR A 416 -9.01 14.59 -19.78
CA TYR A 416 -9.75 14.16 -20.97
C TYR A 416 -8.89 13.29 -21.89
N LYS A 417 -7.60 13.63 -22.05
CA LYS A 417 -6.65 12.82 -22.82
C LYS A 417 -6.54 11.40 -22.26
N VAL A 418 -6.41 11.23 -20.94
CA VAL A 418 -6.31 9.89 -20.34
C VAL A 418 -7.61 9.09 -20.47
N VAL A 419 -8.78 9.72 -20.28
CA VAL A 419 -10.08 9.06 -20.49
C VAL A 419 -10.25 8.64 -21.95
N THR A 420 -9.77 9.45 -22.90
CA THR A 420 -9.81 9.13 -24.34
C THR A 420 -8.96 7.89 -24.64
N ILE A 421 -7.73 7.83 -24.12
CA ILE A 421 -6.85 6.67 -24.27
C ILE A 421 -7.52 5.39 -23.76
N ILE A 422 -8.16 5.44 -22.58
CA ILE A 422 -8.86 4.26 -22.04
C ILE A 422 -10.07 3.88 -22.89
N ASN A 423 -10.83 4.86 -23.40
CA ASN A 423 -11.97 4.62 -24.29
C ASN A 423 -11.55 4.00 -25.63
N ASP A 424 -10.40 4.39 -26.18
CA ASP A 424 -9.85 3.77 -27.39
C ASP A 424 -9.52 2.30 -27.13
N SER A 425 -8.90 1.99 -25.98
CA SER A 425 -8.66 0.61 -25.55
C SER A 425 -9.95 -0.18 -25.29
N LEU A 426 -10.99 0.46 -24.74
CA LEU A 426 -12.32 -0.14 -24.59
C LEU A 426 -12.93 -0.48 -25.95
N THR A 427 -12.88 0.44 -26.91
CA THR A 427 -13.40 0.25 -28.27
C THR A 427 -12.67 -0.88 -28.99
N TYR A 428 -11.34 -0.94 -28.84
CA TYR A 428 -10.54 -2.06 -29.33
C TYR A 428 -10.97 -3.39 -28.69
N ALA A 429 -11.15 -3.42 -27.36
CA ALA A 429 -11.56 -4.61 -26.64
C ALA A 429 -12.93 -5.12 -27.09
N GLU A 430 -13.90 -4.23 -27.30
CA GLU A 430 -15.22 -4.57 -27.80
C GLU A 430 -15.17 -5.13 -29.22
N SER A 431 -14.39 -4.50 -30.10
CA SER A 431 -14.22 -4.94 -31.49
C SER A 431 -13.57 -6.33 -31.60
N ASN A 432 -12.74 -6.71 -30.61
CA ASN A 432 -12.02 -7.98 -30.57
C ASN A 432 -12.62 -9.00 -29.59
N ASN A 433 -13.78 -8.72 -28.97
CA ASN A 433 -14.39 -9.56 -27.94
C ASN A 433 -13.46 -9.90 -26.76
N ASN A 434 -12.56 -8.96 -26.39
CA ASN A 434 -11.66 -9.12 -25.25
C ASN A 434 -12.32 -8.65 -23.95
N ASN A 435 -13.12 -9.53 -23.34
CA ASN A 435 -13.87 -9.22 -22.12
C ASN A 435 -12.98 -8.80 -20.94
N LEU A 436 -11.75 -9.31 -20.83
CA LEU A 436 -10.84 -8.94 -19.74
C LEU A 436 -10.36 -7.50 -19.91
N MET A 437 -9.90 -7.13 -21.11
CA MET A 437 -9.50 -5.76 -21.42
C MET A 437 -10.68 -4.79 -21.27
N LYS A 438 -11.88 -5.20 -21.72
CA LYS A 438 -13.12 -4.45 -21.51
C LYS A 438 -13.38 -4.17 -20.02
N ALA A 439 -13.24 -5.19 -19.17
CA ALA A 439 -13.42 -5.05 -17.73
C ALA A 439 -12.42 -4.05 -17.11
N HIS A 440 -11.14 -4.16 -17.47
CA HIS A 440 -10.10 -3.24 -17.01
C HIS A 440 -10.34 -1.80 -17.47
N ALA A 441 -10.67 -1.59 -18.76
CA ALA A 441 -10.94 -0.26 -19.29
C ALA A 441 -12.14 0.41 -18.59
N MET A 442 -13.25 -0.33 -18.43
CA MET A 442 -14.44 0.16 -17.71
C MET A 442 -14.12 0.52 -16.26
N HIS A 443 -13.40 -0.37 -15.55
CA HIS A 443 -12.98 -0.10 -14.19
C HIS A 443 -12.08 1.15 -14.08
N LYS A 444 -11.13 1.34 -15.00
CA LYS A 444 -10.24 2.53 -14.99
C LYS A 444 -10.95 3.83 -15.37
N ILE A 445 -11.95 3.78 -16.25
CA ILE A 445 -12.82 4.94 -16.51
C ILE A 445 -13.59 5.32 -15.24
N ALA A 446 -14.22 4.34 -14.58
CA ALA A 446 -14.93 4.56 -13.33
C ALA A 446 -14.02 5.15 -12.24
N LEU A 447 -12.81 4.60 -12.11
CA LEU A 447 -11.78 5.09 -11.17
C LEU A 447 -11.38 6.54 -11.49
N ALA A 448 -11.15 6.88 -12.76
CA ALA A 448 -10.78 8.23 -13.19
C ALA A 448 -11.82 9.25 -12.73
N PHE A 449 -13.10 8.99 -13.01
CA PHE A 449 -14.19 9.87 -12.62
C PHE A 449 -14.40 9.91 -11.11
N PHE A 450 -14.33 8.77 -10.43
CA PHE A 450 -14.42 8.72 -8.97
C PHE A 450 -13.36 9.59 -8.33
N THR A 451 -12.08 9.39 -8.66
CA THR A 451 -10.95 10.06 -8.01
C THR A 451 -10.99 11.58 -8.21
N MET A 452 -11.37 12.06 -9.39
CA MET A 452 -11.51 13.50 -9.65
C MET A 452 -12.68 14.13 -8.87
N ASN A 453 -13.85 13.47 -8.87
CA ASN A 453 -15.01 13.97 -8.12
C ASN A 453 -14.83 13.87 -6.61
N PHE A 454 -14.13 12.84 -6.14
CA PHE A 454 -13.76 12.71 -4.74
C PHE A 454 -12.82 13.83 -4.28
N SER A 455 -11.87 14.22 -5.14
CA SER A 455 -11.00 15.38 -4.89
C SER A 455 -11.81 16.68 -4.74
N LEU A 456 -12.86 16.87 -5.55
CA LEU A 456 -13.80 17.99 -5.39
C LEU A 456 -14.56 17.91 -4.08
N PHE A 457 -15.17 16.76 -3.77
CA PHE A 457 -15.93 16.55 -2.54
C PHE A 457 -15.14 16.87 -1.26
N ILE A 458 -13.85 16.48 -1.18
CA ILE A 458 -13.02 16.79 -0.01
C ILE A 458 -12.77 18.30 0.15
N ASN A 459 -12.79 19.07 -0.95
CA ASN A 459 -12.38 20.46 -0.98
C ASN A 459 -13.55 21.46 -1.06
N GLU A 460 -14.69 21.07 -1.62
CA GLU A 460 -15.87 21.92 -1.76
C GLU A 460 -16.82 21.78 -0.57
N ASN A 461 -16.76 22.74 0.35
CA ASN A 461 -17.56 22.69 1.58
C ASN A 461 -19.06 23.04 1.40
N ASN A 462 -19.53 23.58 0.24
CA ASN A 462 -20.95 24.01 0.07
C ASN A 462 -21.28 24.55 -1.35
N THR A 463 -20.64 24.07 -2.42
CA THR A 463 -20.97 24.54 -3.78
C THR A 463 -22.35 24.05 -4.21
N LYS A 464 -23.05 24.92 -4.95
CA LYS A 464 -24.35 24.61 -5.57
C LYS A 464 -24.28 23.28 -6.30
N LYS A 465 -25.31 22.43 -6.12
CA LYS A 465 -25.48 21.16 -6.84
C LYS A 465 -24.96 21.26 -8.28
N ASN A 466 -23.84 20.60 -8.55
CA ASN A 466 -23.34 20.47 -9.90
C ASN A 466 -24.24 19.45 -10.61
N ASN A 467 -25.18 19.95 -11.41
CA ASN A 467 -26.16 19.09 -12.09
C ASN A 467 -25.49 18.06 -13.00
N ASP A 468 -24.30 18.34 -13.52
CA ASP A 468 -23.55 17.42 -14.39
C ASP A 468 -22.83 16.33 -13.57
N ALA A 469 -22.50 16.58 -12.30
CA ALA A 469 -21.79 15.63 -11.44
C ALA A 469 -22.59 14.34 -11.21
N LYS A 470 -23.93 14.44 -11.10
CA LYS A 470 -24.78 13.25 -10.97
C LYS A 470 -24.64 12.33 -12.18
N ALA A 471 -24.81 12.86 -13.39
CA ALA A 471 -24.71 12.07 -14.62
C ALA A 471 -23.32 11.44 -14.79
N ILE A 472 -22.27 12.14 -14.39
CA ILE A 472 -20.89 11.61 -14.40
C ILE A 472 -20.76 10.44 -13.42
N LEU A 473 -21.26 10.58 -12.18
CA LEU A 473 -21.20 9.52 -11.17
C LEU A 473 -22.09 8.32 -11.53
N GLU A 474 -23.24 8.54 -12.16
CA GLU A 474 -24.09 7.47 -12.71
C GLU A 474 -23.36 6.67 -13.78
N ALA A 475 -22.72 7.34 -14.74
CA ALA A 475 -21.92 6.69 -15.77
C ALA A 475 -20.73 5.92 -15.16
N ALA A 476 -20.04 6.51 -14.19
CA ALA A 476 -18.93 5.86 -13.49
C ALA A 476 -19.40 4.61 -12.72
N LEU A 477 -20.55 4.68 -12.05
CA LEU A 477 -21.16 3.55 -11.34
C LEU A 477 -21.52 2.42 -12.32
N ASP A 478 -22.15 2.74 -13.44
CA ASP A 478 -22.48 1.78 -14.49
C ASP A 478 -21.23 1.07 -15.03
N TYR A 479 -20.16 1.82 -15.31
CA TYR A 479 -18.87 1.23 -15.72
C TYR A 479 -18.26 0.33 -14.64
N ALA A 480 -18.30 0.73 -13.37
CA ALA A 480 -17.79 -0.08 -12.26
C ALA A 480 -18.55 -1.42 -12.15
N ILE A 481 -19.89 -1.39 -12.24
CA ILE A 481 -20.74 -2.60 -12.20
C ILE A 481 -20.52 -3.49 -13.43
N LYS A 482 -20.43 -2.91 -14.62
CA LYS A 482 -20.13 -3.68 -15.86
C LYS A 482 -18.74 -4.33 -15.78
N GLY A 483 -17.73 -3.60 -15.30
CA GLY A 483 -16.39 -4.14 -15.05
C GLY A 483 -16.41 -5.28 -14.03
N TYR A 484 -17.09 -5.09 -12.90
CA TYR A 484 -17.30 -6.12 -11.87
C TYR A 484 -17.86 -7.41 -12.46
N ASN A 485 -18.95 -7.32 -13.23
CA ASN A 485 -19.60 -8.49 -13.81
C ASN A 485 -18.68 -9.25 -14.79
N LEU A 486 -17.92 -8.53 -15.61
CA LEU A 486 -16.96 -9.14 -16.53
C LEU A 486 -15.78 -9.80 -15.80
N PHE A 487 -15.25 -9.17 -14.75
CA PHE A 487 -14.22 -9.79 -13.92
C PHE A 487 -14.73 -11.07 -13.24
N LEU A 488 -15.96 -11.05 -12.74
CA LEU A 488 -16.59 -12.22 -12.13
C LEU A 488 -16.81 -13.34 -13.15
N GLU A 489 -17.25 -13.03 -14.36
CA GLU A 489 -17.39 -13.98 -15.49
C GLU A 489 -16.05 -14.63 -15.84
N LYS A 490 -14.95 -13.86 -15.77
CA LYS A 490 -13.58 -14.34 -16.04
C LYS A 490 -12.88 -14.94 -14.82
N GLU A 491 -13.58 -15.11 -13.71
CA GLU A 491 -13.04 -15.63 -12.46
C GLU A 491 -11.85 -14.81 -11.92
N VAL A 492 -11.76 -13.53 -12.27
CA VAL A 492 -10.78 -12.58 -11.74
C VAL A 492 -11.36 -11.95 -10.48
N LEU A 493 -11.57 -12.79 -9.47
CA LEU A 493 -12.34 -12.46 -8.25
C LEU A 493 -11.84 -11.22 -7.52
N GLU A 494 -10.53 -11.02 -7.50
CA GLU A 494 -9.91 -9.85 -6.89
C GLU A 494 -10.36 -8.56 -7.57
N HIS A 495 -10.13 -8.43 -8.88
CA HIS A 495 -10.53 -7.24 -9.62
C HIS A 495 -12.05 -7.04 -9.62
N ALA A 496 -12.82 -8.13 -9.52
CA ALA A 496 -14.25 -8.04 -9.25
C ALA A 496 -14.54 -7.38 -7.89
N PHE A 497 -13.86 -7.80 -6.82
CA PHE A 497 -13.99 -7.18 -5.50
C PHE A 497 -13.60 -5.68 -5.50
N ILE A 498 -12.52 -5.31 -6.19
CA ILE A 498 -12.12 -3.89 -6.36
C ILE A 498 -13.21 -3.10 -7.09
N ALA A 499 -13.73 -3.65 -8.19
CA ALA A 499 -14.74 -2.95 -8.99
C ALA A 499 -16.06 -2.75 -8.22
N ILE A 500 -16.50 -3.74 -7.42
CA ILE A 500 -17.74 -3.61 -6.64
C ILE A 500 -17.58 -2.70 -5.40
N THR A 501 -16.38 -2.64 -4.81
CA THR A 501 -16.08 -1.68 -3.74
C THR A 501 -15.97 -0.26 -4.28
N LEU A 502 -15.37 -0.07 -5.46
CA LEU A 502 -15.39 1.22 -6.17
C LEU A 502 -16.83 1.66 -6.50
N ALA A 503 -17.70 0.74 -6.94
CA ALA A 503 -19.11 1.03 -7.14
C ALA A 503 -19.79 1.52 -5.85
N TYR A 504 -19.45 0.94 -4.70
CA TYR A 504 -19.91 1.41 -3.39
C TYR A 504 -19.44 2.84 -3.11
N GLU A 505 -18.15 3.13 -3.30
CA GLU A 505 -17.59 4.46 -3.05
C GLU A 505 -18.22 5.52 -3.96
N ILE A 506 -18.44 5.21 -5.24
CA ILE A 506 -19.14 6.13 -6.18
C ILE A 506 -20.57 6.41 -5.71
N PHE A 507 -21.29 5.37 -5.30
CA PHE A 507 -22.66 5.51 -4.80
C PHE A 507 -22.69 6.40 -3.55
N ARG A 508 -21.81 6.14 -2.58
CA ARG A 508 -21.72 6.93 -1.35
C ARG A 508 -21.28 8.35 -1.61
N LEU A 509 -20.33 8.56 -2.52
CA LEU A 509 -19.91 9.90 -2.93
C LEU A 509 -21.10 10.72 -3.46
N SER A 510 -21.97 10.12 -4.27
CA SER A 510 -23.18 10.80 -4.77
C SER A 510 -24.16 11.16 -3.64
N GLU A 511 -24.41 10.24 -2.71
CA GLU A 511 -25.31 10.50 -1.58
C GLU A 511 -24.77 11.59 -0.65
N GLU A 512 -23.48 11.53 -0.32
CA GLU A 512 -22.86 12.42 0.66
C GLU A 512 -22.54 13.80 0.06
N TRP A 513 -22.13 13.86 -1.21
CA TRP A 513 -21.78 15.13 -1.85
C TRP A 513 -22.98 15.84 -2.49
N LEU A 514 -23.84 15.09 -3.18
CA LEU A 514 -24.94 15.67 -3.97
C LEU A 514 -26.30 15.56 -3.25
N GLY A 515 -26.40 14.73 -2.21
CA GLY A 515 -27.68 14.39 -1.57
C GLY A 515 -28.59 13.59 -2.50
N GLU A 516 -28.02 12.87 -3.46
CA GLU A 516 -28.76 12.12 -4.48
C GLU A 516 -28.38 10.65 -4.46
N SER A 517 -29.37 9.79 -4.66
CA SER A 517 -29.18 8.34 -4.67
C SER A 517 -29.09 7.84 -6.09
N LEU A 518 -28.19 6.88 -6.35
CA LEU A 518 -27.99 6.26 -7.68
C LEU A 518 -28.72 4.91 -7.82
N ASN A 519 -29.81 4.71 -7.06
CA ASN A 519 -30.58 3.47 -7.04
C ASN A 519 -31.19 3.09 -8.40
N GLU A 520 -31.26 4.02 -9.36
CA GLU A 520 -31.70 3.75 -10.73
C GLU A 520 -30.73 2.86 -11.50
N VAL A 521 -29.43 2.87 -11.15
CA VAL A 521 -28.40 2.00 -11.74
C VAL A 521 -28.35 0.66 -11.02
N ILE A 522 -28.16 0.68 -9.70
CA ILE A 522 -28.14 -0.50 -8.84
C ILE A 522 -28.45 -0.09 -7.40
N SER A 523 -29.15 -0.94 -6.64
CA SER A 523 -29.42 -0.64 -5.24
C SER A 523 -28.17 -0.76 -4.37
N ILE A 524 -27.96 0.16 -3.43
CA ILE A 524 -26.85 0.06 -2.46
C ILE A 524 -26.88 -1.24 -1.64
N LYS A 525 -28.08 -1.77 -1.36
CA LYS A 525 -28.26 -3.04 -0.66
C LYS A 525 -27.68 -4.21 -1.45
N GLU A 526 -27.82 -4.18 -2.77
CA GLU A 526 -27.25 -5.20 -3.66
C GLU A 526 -25.72 -5.12 -3.68
N ILE A 527 -25.14 -3.93 -3.83
CA ILE A 527 -23.68 -3.72 -3.75
C ILE A 527 -23.13 -4.27 -2.42
N LYS A 528 -23.74 -3.89 -1.28
CA LYS A 528 -23.35 -4.39 0.05
C LYS A 528 -23.45 -5.92 0.15
N SER A 529 -24.49 -6.52 -0.43
CA SER A 529 -24.66 -7.97 -0.43
C SER A 529 -23.56 -8.67 -1.22
N GLN A 530 -23.12 -8.11 -2.35
CA GLN A 530 -22.01 -8.66 -3.13
C GLN A 530 -20.69 -8.53 -2.37
N ILE A 531 -20.38 -7.37 -1.78
CA ILE A 531 -19.18 -7.17 -0.94
C ILE A 531 -19.14 -8.20 0.20
N GLN A 532 -20.24 -8.36 0.93
CA GLN A 532 -20.33 -9.37 2.00
C GLN A 532 -20.18 -10.80 1.50
N LYS A 533 -20.58 -11.09 0.25
CA LYS A 533 -20.35 -12.40 -0.35
C LYS A 533 -18.85 -12.64 -0.52
N PHE A 534 -18.08 -11.64 -0.96
CA PHE A 534 -16.62 -11.76 -1.06
C PHE A 534 -15.94 -11.94 0.29
N GLU A 535 -16.30 -11.14 1.28
CA GLU A 535 -15.77 -11.25 2.64
C GLU A 535 -16.03 -12.63 3.25
N LYS A 536 -17.25 -13.16 3.09
CA LYS A 536 -17.66 -14.44 3.69
C LYS A 536 -17.19 -15.67 2.93
N HIS A 537 -17.25 -15.67 1.60
CA HIS A 537 -17.01 -16.87 0.78
C HIS A 537 -15.60 -16.95 0.22
N TYR A 538 -14.95 -15.80 0.01
CA TYR A 538 -13.61 -15.73 -0.54
C TYR A 538 -12.59 -15.13 0.44
N PHE A 539 -13.00 -14.90 1.70
CA PHE A 539 -12.14 -14.44 2.79
C PHE A 539 -11.37 -13.15 2.50
N PHE A 540 -11.96 -12.25 1.70
CA PHE A 540 -11.44 -10.90 1.52
C PHE A 540 -11.53 -10.12 2.84
N LYS A 541 -10.61 -9.18 3.06
CA LYS A 541 -10.65 -8.29 4.23
C LYS A 541 -11.97 -7.50 4.22
N PRO A 542 -12.55 -7.22 5.41
CA PRO A 542 -13.72 -6.37 5.50
C PRO A 542 -13.47 -5.01 4.84
N PHE A 543 -14.35 -4.65 3.91
CA PHE A 543 -14.26 -3.39 3.20
C PHE A 543 -14.69 -2.23 4.11
N ASN A 544 -13.89 -1.17 4.13
CA ASN A 544 -14.15 0.05 4.89
C ASN A 544 -14.19 1.24 3.94
N SER A 545 -15.36 1.86 3.78
CA SER A 545 -15.51 2.97 2.85
C SER A 545 -14.76 4.23 3.30
N THR A 546 -14.00 4.77 2.36
CA THR A 546 -13.28 6.03 2.48
C THR A 546 -14.25 7.20 2.55
N ILE A 547 -15.32 7.18 1.74
CA ILE A 547 -16.36 8.21 1.80
C ILE A 547 -17.03 8.22 3.17
N ASP A 548 -17.48 7.06 3.67
CA ASP A 548 -18.12 6.98 4.98
C ASP A 548 -17.21 7.48 6.11
N ARG A 549 -15.91 7.16 6.06
CA ARG A 549 -14.91 7.66 7.03
C ARG A 549 -14.77 9.17 6.98
N ILE A 550 -14.70 9.74 5.77
CA ILE A 550 -14.49 11.17 5.56
C ILE A 550 -15.76 11.97 5.88
N SER A 551 -16.94 11.51 5.48
CA SER A 551 -18.22 12.12 5.84
C SER A 551 -18.40 12.18 7.36
N ASN A 552 -18.11 11.09 8.07
CA ASN A 552 -18.11 11.10 9.52
C ASN A 552 -17.13 12.14 10.09
N TYR A 553 -15.92 12.26 9.51
CA TYR A 553 -14.97 13.31 9.90
C TYR A 553 -15.50 14.73 9.65
N PHE A 554 -16.21 14.97 8.55
CA PHE A 554 -16.86 16.25 8.26
C PHE A 554 -18.00 16.58 9.23
N LEU A 555 -18.79 15.58 9.66
CA LEU A 555 -19.85 15.77 10.65
C LEU A 555 -19.32 16.20 12.03
N PHE A 556 -18.06 15.89 12.35
CA PHE A 556 -17.41 16.32 13.59
C PHE A 556 -16.59 17.63 13.44
N LYS A 557 -16.57 18.23 12.25
CA LYS A 557 -15.70 19.36 11.88
C LYS A 557 -16.13 20.72 12.42
N ASP A 558 -17.22 20.80 13.18
CA ASP A 558 -17.66 22.05 13.81
C ASP A 558 -16.70 22.59 14.88
N LYS A 559 -15.60 21.89 15.22
CA LYS A 559 -14.52 22.42 16.07
C LYS A 559 -13.13 21.94 15.63
N PRO A 560 -12.23 22.84 15.16
CA PRO A 560 -10.83 22.54 14.81
C PRO A 560 -9.92 22.13 15.98
N SER A 561 -10.45 21.49 17.03
CA SER A 561 -9.83 21.47 18.35
C SER A 561 -8.59 20.58 18.51
N ASN A 562 -8.20 19.80 17.49
CA ASN A 562 -7.19 18.74 17.58
C ASN A 562 -6.09 18.78 16.49
N ILE A 563 -5.83 19.92 15.85
CA ILE A 563 -4.63 20.05 15.00
C ILE A 563 -3.42 20.25 15.92
N ASP A 564 -2.43 19.37 15.84
CA ASP A 564 -1.19 19.51 16.62
C ASP A 564 -0.24 20.57 16.03
N ASP A 565 0.78 20.95 16.81
CA ASP A 565 1.75 21.99 16.41
C ASP A 565 2.45 21.66 15.09
N LYS A 566 2.74 20.38 14.87
CA LYS A 566 3.43 19.91 13.67
C LYS A 566 2.55 20.12 12.43
N ASN A 567 1.27 19.78 12.51
CA ASN A 567 0.34 20.00 11.40
C ASN A 567 0.09 21.50 11.17
N LEU A 568 0.08 22.32 12.22
CA LEU A 568 0.04 23.78 12.08
C LEU A 568 1.28 24.33 11.37
N GLU A 569 2.47 23.84 11.71
CA GLU A 569 3.71 24.24 11.05
C GLU A 569 3.69 23.87 9.56
N ILE A 570 3.22 22.68 9.23
CA ILE A 570 3.02 22.21 7.85
C ILE A 570 2.03 23.10 7.09
N LEU A 571 0.89 23.43 7.70
CA LEU A 571 -0.09 24.35 7.12
C LEU A 571 0.51 25.75 6.92
N ALA A 572 1.34 26.20 7.85
CA ALA A 572 1.99 27.50 7.77
C ALA A 572 2.98 27.59 6.62
N GLU A 573 3.82 26.56 6.46
CA GLU A 573 4.76 26.42 5.34
C GLU A 573 4.01 26.38 4.00
N ARG A 574 2.91 25.64 3.94
CA ARG A 574 2.06 25.59 2.75
C ARG A 574 1.46 26.95 2.41
N MET A 575 0.92 27.68 3.39
CA MET A 575 0.40 29.04 3.16
C MET A 575 1.49 30.02 2.73
N LEU A 576 2.71 29.88 3.26
CA LEU A 576 3.86 30.68 2.88
C LEU A 576 4.20 30.48 1.40
N ASN A 577 4.30 29.22 0.96
CA ASN A 577 4.57 28.84 -0.43
C ASN A 577 3.45 29.31 -1.36
N VAL A 578 2.19 29.04 -1.01
CA VAL A 578 1.01 29.40 -1.82
C VAL A 578 0.87 30.91 -1.99
N LYS A 579 1.17 31.69 -0.94
CA LYS A 579 1.15 33.16 -0.98
C LYS A 579 2.46 33.78 -1.47
N ASN A 580 3.47 32.97 -1.81
CA ASN A 580 4.82 33.41 -2.19
C ASN A 580 5.42 34.41 -1.19
N LEU A 581 5.29 34.10 0.10
CA LEU A 581 5.80 34.93 1.19
C LEU A 581 7.26 34.54 1.52
N PRO A 582 8.12 35.51 1.92
CA PRO A 582 9.46 35.21 2.42
C PRO A 582 9.47 34.27 3.64
N GLU A 583 10.45 33.35 3.71
CA GLU A 583 10.55 32.30 4.75
C GLU A 583 10.53 32.86 6.19
N GLU A 584 11.13 34.02 6.40
CA GLU A 584 11.12 34.77 7.67
C GLU A 584 9.71 35.07 8.21
N ARG A 585 8.67 34.97 7.38
CA ARG A 585 7.27 35.20 7.75
C ARG A 585 6.57 33.96 8.33
N LYS A 586 7.17 32.76 8.22
CA LYS A 586 6.60 31.48 8.68
C LYS A 586 6.14 31.55 10.13
N THR A 587 6.99 32.08 11.01
CA THR A 587 6.71 32.20 12.45
C THR A 587 5.46 33.03 12.75
N ASN A 588 5.28 34.16 12.07
CA ASN A 588 4.11 35.03 12.31
C ASN A 588 2.82 34.38 11.81
N LEU A 589 2.88 33.66 10.69
CA LEU A 589 1.75 32.94 10.12
C LEU A 589 1.36 31.73 10.99
N HIS A 590 2.34 30.98 11.47
CA HIS A 590 2.14 29.89 12.43
C HIS A 590 1.48 30.40 13.74
N ASN A 591 1.96 31.53 14.26
CA ASN A 591 1.36 32.16 15.45
C ASN A 591 -0.07 32.66 15.21
N GLU A 592 -0.40 33.11 14.00
CA GLU A 592 -1.78 33.43 13.61
C GLU A 592 -2.68 32.21 13.69
N MET A 593 -2.28 31.10 13.07
CA MET A 593 -3.06 29.85 13.11
C MET A 593 -3.31 29.37 14.55
N LYS A 594 -2.27 29.40 15.40
CA LYS A 594 -2.40 29.09 16.84
C LYS A 594 -3.42 29.97 17.52
N SER A 595 -3.43 31.27 17.19
CA SER A 595 -4.33 32.23 17.81
C SER A 595 -5.78 32.02 17.38
N TYR A 596 -6.03 31.71 16.11
CA TYR A 596 -7.36 31.33 15.61
C TYR A 596 -7.86 30.04 16.28
N MET A 597 -7.02 29.00 16.34
CA MET A 597 -7.38 27.76 17.04
C MET A 597 -7.67 27.97 18.52
N TYR A 598 -6.88 28.82 19.19
CA TYR A 598 -7.12 29.19 20.57
C TYR A 598 -8.49 29.84 20.74
N PHE A 599 -8.80 30.83 19.89
CA PHE A 599 -10.07 31.53 19.90
C PHE A 599 -11.26 30.59 19.68
N GLU A 600 -11.23 29.76 18.64
CA GLU A 600 -12.32 28.81 18.36
C GLU A 600 -12.54 27.80 19.48
N LYS A 601 -11.45 27.32 20.10
CA LYS A 601 -11.54 26.35 21.20
C LYS A 601 -12.07 27.00 22.49
N ARG A 602 -11.59 28.21 22.80
CA ARG A 602 -11.78 28.85 24.10
C ARG A 602 -12.89 29.90 24.13
N CYS A 603 -13.38 30.40 23.01
CA CYS A 603 -14.45 31.40 23.02
C CYS A 603 -15.75 30.73 23.46
N ASN A 604 -16.43 31.33 24.44
CA ASN A 604 -17.75 30.90 24.92
C ASN A 604 -18.92 31.57 24.21
N ARG A 605 -18.65 32.39 23.18
CA ARG A 605 -19.63 33.21 22.49
C ARG A 605 -19.56 33.01 20.98
N ASP A 606 -20.62 32.43 20.42
CA ASP A 606 -20.71 32.16 18.98
C ASP A 606 -21.02 33.42 18.16
N ASP A 607 -21.44 34.52 18.81
CA ASP A 607 -21.76 35.80 18.19
C ASP A 607 -20.55 36.73 17.94
N LEU A 608 -19.34 36.23 18.23
CA LEU A 608 -18.08 36.94 18.06
C LEU A 608 -17.24 36.34 16.93
N ASP A 609 -16.51 37.21 16.23
CA ASP A 609 -15.51 36.85 15.22
C ASP A 609 -14.14 37.39 15.60
N LEU A 610 -13.11 36.62 15.23
CA LEU A 610 -11.71 37.04 15.31
C LEU A 610 -11.25 37.58 13.95
N LEU A 611 -10.94 38.87 13.92
CA LEU A 611 -10.40 39.56 12.76
C LEU A 611 -8.88 39.69 12.89
N SER A 612 -8.17 39.67 11.76
CA SER A 612 -6.74 39.95 11.70
C SER A 612 -6.42 41.11 10.76
N ASN A 613 -5.37 41.87 11.07
CA ASN A 613 -4.93 42.98 10.23
C ASN A 613 -4.22 42.52 8.94
N GLN A 614 -3.92 41.22 8.80
CA GLN A 614 -3.09 40.69 7.71
C GLN A 614 -3.74 40.83 6.34
N VAL A 615 -5.09 40.76 6.29
CA VAL A 615 -5.87 40.88 5.05
C VAL A 615 -5.63 42.23 4.36
N TYR A 616 -5.30 43.29 5.11
CA TYR A 616 -5.13 44.64 4.59
C TYR A 616 -3.69 44.98 4.23
N LEU A 617 -2.72 44.13 4.58
CA LEU A 617 -1.29 44.43 4.42
C LEU A 617 -0.72 44.03 3.06
N GLY A 618 -1.46 43.28 2.24
CA GLY A 618 -1.02 42.86 0.90
C GLY A 618 0.37 42.20 0.95
N ASP A 619 1.31 42.73 0.17
CA ASP A 619 2.70 42.22 0.11
C ASP A 619 3.48 42.34 1.44
N PHE A 620 3.00 43.12 2.40
CA PHE A 620 3.58 43.25 3.74
C PHE A 620 2.96 42.30 4.77
N ALA A 621 1.99 41.47 4.37
CA ALA A 621 1.36 40.51 5.26
C ALA A 621 2.42 39.63 5.94
N TYR A 622 2.32 39.47 7.25
CA TYR A 622 3.21 38.68 8.12
C TYR A 622 4.65 39.19 8.23
N SER A 623 4.97 40.38 7.72
CA SER A 623 6.26 41.06 7.99
C SER A 623 6.41 41.51 9.45
N LYS A 624 5.29 41.60 10.17
CA LYS A 624 5.20 41.90 11.61
C LYS A 624 4.22 40.92 12.26
N PRO A 625 4.29 40.72 13.59
CA PRO A 625 3.32 39.94 14.32
C PRO A 625 1.88 40.40 14.03
N THR A 626 0.97 39.43 13.92
CA THR A 626 -0.44 39.68 13.64
C THR A 626 -1.10 40.47 14.78
N LYS A 627 -1.81 41.54 14.40
CA LYS A 627 -2.68 42.27 15.30
C LYS A 627 -4.11 41.77 15.08
N TYR A 628 -4.75 41.37 16.17
CA TYR A 628 -6.10 40.83 16.19
C TYR A 628 -7.11 41.87 16.67
N ALA A 629 -8.36 41.67 16.28
CA ALA A 629 -9.52 42.38 16.80
C ALA A 629 -10.68 41.40 17.01
N ILE A 630 -11.41 41.51 18.12
CA ILE A 630 -12.67 40.74 18.31
C ILE A 630 -13.84 41.66 17.96
N ALA A 631 -14.70 41.22 17.04
CA ALA A 631 -15.86 41.96 16.59
C ALA A 631 -17.16 41.17 16.74
N SER A 632 -18.30 41.86 16.81
CA SER A 632 -19.61 41.21 16.73
C SER A 632 -19.90 40.75 15.31
N LYS A 633 -20.27 39.48 15.13
CA LYS A 633 -20.79 38.97 13.85
C LYS A 633 -22.03 39.71 13.37
N LYS A 634 -22.86 40.19 14.30
CA LYS A 634 -24.15 40.82 14.00
C LYS A 634 -24.01 42.28 13.57
N THR A 635 -23.15 43.04 14.24
CA THR A 635 -23.05 44.49 14.03
C THR A 635 -21.76 44.92 13.33
N GLY A 636 -20.75 44.04 13.26
CA GLY A 636 -19.40 44.37 12.81
C GLY A 636 -18.63 45.27 13.78
N ALA A 637 -19.19 45.61 14.95
CA ALA A 637 -18.52 46.48 15.92
C ALA A 637 -17.31 45.78 16.56
N ILE A 638 -16.15 46.44 16.52
CA ILE A 638 -14.91 45.98 17.14
C ILE A 638 -14.94 46.34 18.63
N TYR A 639 -14.73 45.35 19.49
CA TYR A 639 -14.72 45.53 20.95
C TYR A 639 -13.33 45.85 21.49
N ILE A 640 -12.31 45.14 21.02
CA ILE A 640 -10.93 45.26 21.50
C ILE A 640 -9.94 44.80 20.42
N GLU A 641 -8.74 45.34 20.45
CA GLU A 641 -7.63 44.96 19.57
C GLU A 641 -6.34 44.70 20.36
N GLY A 642 -5.44 43.88 19.83
CA GLY A 642 -4.14 43.61 20.44
C GLY A 642 -3.33 42.54 19.70
N TYR A 643 -2.17 42.16 20.24
CA TYR A 643 -1.30 41.13 19.66
C TYR A 643 -1.43 39.76 20.35
N ASP A 644 -1.96 39.73 21.57
CA ASP A 644 -2.14 38.52 22.37
C ASP A 644 -3.64 38.19 22.49
N ILE A 645 -4.06 37.13 21.80
CA ILE A 645 -5.46 36.70 21.78
C ILE A 645 -5.97 36.29 23.17
N LYS A 646 -5.10 35.71 24.02
CA LYS A 646 -5.46 35.30 25.37
C LYS A 646 -5.74 36.51 26.22
N LEU A 647 -4.91 37.54 26.16
CA LEU A 647 -5.15 38.79 26.89
C LEU A 647 -6.44 39.48 26.42
N ILE A 648 -6.67 39.52 25.12
CA ILE A 648 -7.88 40.08 24.50
C ILE A 648 -9.15 39.36 25.01
N MET A 649 -9.17 38.02 24.96
CA MET A 649 -10.32 37.23 25.39
C MET A 649 -10.58 37.33 26.89
N ASN A 650 -9.52 37.35 27.72
CA ASN A 650 -9.64 37.55 29.16
C ASN A 650 -10.23 38.92 29.50
N THR A 651 -9.80 39.97 28.78
CA THR A 651 -10.30 41.34 28.98
C THR A 651 -11.80 41.45 28.67
N LEU A 652 -12.28 40.71 27.67
CA LEU A 652 -13.70 40.65 27.33
C LEU A 652 -14.52 39.68 28.19
N GLY A 653 -13.86 38.84 29.00
CA GLY A 653 -14.54 37.80 29.80
C GLY A 653 -15.21 36.71 28.95
N VAL A 654 -14.65 36.40 27.77
CA VAL A 654 -15.23 35.43 26.82
C VAL A 654 -14.44 34.13 26.72
N GLU A 655 -13.40 33.99 27.54
CA GLU A 655 -12.59 32.77 27.61
C GLU A 655 -13.27 31.72 28.49
N LYS A 656 -13.40 30.49 27.99
CA LYS A 656 -13.77 29.31 28.78
C LYS A 656 -12.65 29.01 29.76
N ILE A 657 -12.96 29.13 31.04
CA ILE A 657 -12.14 28.61 32.13
C ILE A 657 -12.46 27.11 32.21
N ASP A 658 -11.44 26.27 32.05
CA ASP A 658 -11.57 24.82 32.21
C ASP A 658 -11.79 24.44 33.68
#